data_AF-A0A4R5MJQ5-F1
#
_entry.id   AF-A0A4R5MJQ5-F1
#
_cell.length_a   1.000
_cell.length_b   1.000
_cell.length_c   1.000
_cell.angle_alpha   90.00
_cell.angle_beta   90.00
_cell.angle_gamma   90.00
#
_symmetry.space_group_name_H-M   'P 1'
#
loop_
_entity.id
_entity.type
_entity.pdbx_description
1 polymer ?
#
loop_
_entity_poly.entity_id
_entity_poly.type
_entity_poly.pdbx_seq_one_letter_code
_entity_poly.pdbx_strand_id
1 'polypeptide(L)'
;MVNAYLFMAPQSHLLVAPSGITSLLLIVAFLVILSVLVIALSLYRKIMNTQKLARQTALKKNHPDLKEYINTLNSNQIEVFLNYLGNKDEEKSKINKTGILGLTAFLFLMFSGEQSFSQTTASTGGIWTEGGIIITLVLLLIPVIVGIWLMISKTNNLFKQYQLKQASEDADELIDIIDNEDKDELKKSLKKRQEALDYKLSHRELSGNITAEDTKGLLQQVDIEADLPVVSLKKRAIKRPPIDPALAKLILWFIGTAAFWLIFGTTVGEYLGIKFVAPDVDQLSFLSFGRLRPVHTNAVFWGWASLGMLGLGYYVVPRVSNAPLKSIKMGWYTLILINITVVLGTICLMSGINNGGGEYREYIWPVMLMFGIGLILTLINFIGTIAQRTTKEIYISNWYIVASVIFAIVISFVAYIPTWQDGLGETIIQGYYMHQGVGMWFMLFMLGVVYYFLPQQLNKPIYSYSLGILAFWTQILFYTVIGTHHFVFSSIPWWLQTTAIVGSMGMVIPVAAGTTNFLLTFKGSWYKIPSSYTLPFFIIGIIFYFTGSLQGTAEAFRSTNLIWHFTDFTVAHSHLTMYGIICFFLWAGIYAVVPRLTGKEAPQITVGAHFWLALIGLLIYTVPLMYGSTLRGMMWVDKKPFIDTVVFMAPYWLWRAIGGSLMWLSHIFFAYNFYKMLTGTTTINASEVAIQKLNENTAHSENSL
;
A
#
# COMPACT_ATOMS: atom_id res chain seq x y z
N MET A 1 -57.18 12.06 57.46
CA MET A 1 -56.56 10.83 56.94
C MET A 1 -55.97 11.18 55.58
N VAL A 2 -54.69 11.47 55.39
CA VAL A 2 -53.48 11.22 56.21
C VAL A 2 -53.25 9.74 56.51
N ASN A 3 -52.39 9.11 55.72
CA ASN A 3 -51.21 8.38 56.21
C ASN A 3 -50.16 8.31 55.08
N ALA A 4 -48.90 8.05 55.43
CA ALA A 4 -47.75 8.13 54.52
C ALA A 4 -46.66 7.10 54.92
N TYR A 5 -45.63 6.97 54.07
CA TYR A 5 -44.50 6.02 54.17
C TYR A 5 -44.92 4.54 53.95
N LEU A 6 -44.03 3.63 53.50
CA LEU A 6 -42.56 3.63 53.56
C LEU A 6 -41.89 3.10 52.27
N PHE A 7 -40.60 3.35 52.12
CA PHE A 7 -39.75 2.80 51.04
C PHE A 7 -39.45 1.30 51.24
N MET A 8 -39.33 0.55 50.13
CA MET A 8 -38.28 -0.47 49.97
C MET A 8 -38.09 -0.83 48.49
N ALA A 9 -36.83 -0.95 48.04
CA ALA A 9 -36.47 -1.39 46.70
C ALA A 9 -35.86 -2.81 46.74
N PRO A 10 -36.09 -3.67 45.73
CA PRO A 10 -35.41 -4.96 45.63
C PRO A 10 -33.90 -4.77 45.45
N GLN A 11 -33.10 -5.55 46.19
CA GLN A 11 -31.64 -5.44 46.15
C GLN A 11 -31.04 -6.10 44.90
N SER A 12 -29.91 -5.58 44.45
CA SER A 12 -29.10 -6.14 43.36
C SER A 12 -28.39 -7.43 43.78
N HIS A 13 -28.65 -8.54 43.08
CA HIS A 13 -27.85 -9.76 43.25
C HIS A 13 -26.47 -9.60 42.59
N LEU A 14 -25.43 -9.47 43.43
CA LEU A 14 -24.04 -9.61 43.04
C LEU A 14 -23.71 -11.10 42.80
N LEU A 15 -23.07 -11.41 41.68
CA LEU A 15 -22.53 -12.75 41.39
C LEU A 15 -21.03 -12.81 41.71
N VAL A 16 -20.62 -13.87 42.41
CA VAL A 16 -19.23 -14.16 42.77
C VAL A 16 -18.77 -15.41 42.02
N ALA A 17 -17.54 -15.42 41.49
CA ALA A 17 -17.04 -16.50 40.64
C ALA A 17 -16.12 -17.49 41.38
N PRO A 18 -16.12 -18.79 41.01
CA PRO A 18 -15.38 -19.85 41.73
C PRO A 18 -13.91 -20.00 41.28
N SER A 19 -13.09 -20.53 42.18
CA SER A 19 -11.61 -20.46 42.13
C SER A 19 -10.89 -21.57 41.34
N GLY A 20 -11.57 -22.64 40.95
CA GLY A 20 -10.93 -23.91 40.53
C GLY A 20 -10.21 -23.94 39.16
N ILE A 21 -10.33 -22.90 38.33
CA ILE A 21 -9.95 -22.95 36.90
C ILE A 21 -8.71 -22.08 36.59
N THR A 22 -8.31 -21.22 37.53
CA THR A 22 -7.03 -20.47 37.52
C THR A 22 -5.81 -21.37 37.31
N SER A 23 -5.84 -22.58 37.87
CA SER A 23 -4.80 -23.60 37.81
C SER A 23 -4.54 -24.11 36.39
N LEU A 24 -5.59 -24.35 35.60
CA LEU A 24 -5.48 -24.94 34.26
C LEU A 24 -4.74 -24.00 33.28
N LEU A 25 -4.89 -22.69 33.44
CA LEU A 25 -4.24 -21.73 32.54
C LEU A 25 -2.85 -21.29 33.00
N LEU A 26 -2.50 -21.49 34.28
CA LEU A 26 -1.09 -21.53 34.67
C LEU A 26 -0.37 -22.68 33.97
N ILE A 27 -1.00 -23.86 33.82
CA ILE A 27 -0.45 -25.00 33.08
C ILE A 27 -0.35 -24.69 31.57
N VAL A 28 -1.40 -24.14 30.94
CA VAL A 28 -1.37 -23.80 29.50
C VAL A 28 -0.36 -22.69 29.20
N ALA A 29 -0.30 -21.63 30.03
CA ALA A 29 0.71 -20.58 29.89
C ALA A 29 2.13 -21.14 30.09
N PHE A 30 2.33 -22.04 31.06
CA PHE A 30 3.61 -22.73 31.24
C PHE A 30 3.99 -23.57 30.02
N LEU A 31 3.05 -24.28 29.38
CA LEU A 31 3.31 -25.05 28.15
C LEU A 31 3.60 -24.13 26.94
N VAL A 32 2.97 -22.97 26.83
CA VAL A 32 3.30 -21.95 25.81
C VAL A 32 4.69 -21.37 26.07
N ILE A 33 5.02 -21.01 27.31
CA ILE A 33 6.37 -20.54 27.69
C ILE A 33 7.41 -21.62 27.42
N LEU A 34 7.14 -22.88 27.76
CA LEU A 34 8.03 -24.02 27.54
C LEU A 34 8.25 -24.29 26.04
N SER A 35 7.21 -24.23 25.22
CA SER A 35 7.34 -24.41 23.76
C SER A 35 8.03 -23.21 23.09
N VAL A 36 7.81 -21.97 23.53
CA VAL A 36 8.59 -20.80 23.13
C VAL A 36 10.06 -20.95 23.55
N LEU A 37 10.33 -21.44 24.76
CA LEU A 37 11.70 -21.72 25.25
C LEU A 37 12.38 -22.82 24.41
N VAL A 38 11.66 -23.88 24.05
CA VAL A 38 12.14 -24.95 23.16
C VAL A 38 12.40 -24.44 21.74
N ILE A 39 11.55 -23.56 21.20
CA ILE A 39 11.77 -22.91 19.90
C ILE A 39 12.99 -21.98 19.96
N ALA A 40 13.14 -21.20 21.03
CA ALA A 40 14.30 -20.33 21.23
C ALA A 40 15.60 -21.14 21.42
N LEU A 41 15.59 -22.24 22.18
CA LEU A 41 16.71 -23.16 22.34
C LEU A 41 17.02 -23.93 21.05
N SER A 42 16.01 -24.27 20.26
CA SER A 42 16.16 -24.89 18.94
C SER A 42 16.78 -23.91 17.95
N LEU A 43 16.30 -22.68 17.88
CA LEU A 43 16.91 -21.60 17.10
C LEU A 43 18.34 -21.31 17.56
N TYR A 44 18.59 -21.20 18.86
CA TYR A 44 19.93 -20.98 19.41
C TYR A 44 20.89 -22.13 19.07
N ARG A 45 20.47 -23.39 19.25
CA ARG A 45 21.23 -24.57 18.82
C ARG A 45 21.45 -24.60 17.30
N LYS A 46 20.46 -24.20 16.51
CA LYS A 46 20.56 -24.14 15.04
C LYS A 46 21.51 -23.03 14.61
N ILE A 47 21.47 -21.85 15.24
CA ILE A 47 22.44 -20.75 15.04
C ILE A 47 23.84 -21.19 15.43
N MET A 48 24.04 -21.80 16.61
CA MET A 48 25.34 -22.34 17.03
C MET A 48 25.85 -23.42 16.07
N ASN A 49 24.99 -24.36 15.64
CA ASN A 49 25.36 -25.39 14.69
C ASN A 49 25.67 -24.80 13.31
N THR A 50 24.92 -23.81 12.82
CA THR A 50 25.21 -23.12 11.55
C THR A 50 26.46 -22.24 11.65
N GLN A 51 26.77 -21.62 12.80
CA GLN A 51 28.06 -20.94 13.02
C GLN A 51 29.23 -21.94 13.08
N LYS A 52 29.02 -23.11 13.71
CA LYS A 52 30.00 -24.19 13.74
C LYS A 52 30.21 -24.80 12.35
N LEU A 53 29.13 -24.96 11.57
CA LEU A 53 29.18 -25.37 10.17
C LEU A 53 29.87 -24.32 9.31
N ALA A 54 29.50 -23.03 9.41
CA ALA A 54 30.14 -21.96 8.66
C ALA A 54 31.63 -21.81 8.98
N ARG A 55 32.04 -21.96 10.25
CA ARG A 55 33.46 -22.08 10.62
C ARG A 55 34.11 -23.33 10.03
N GLN A 56 33.43 -24.49 10.04
CA GLN A 56 33.94 -25.71 9.42
C GLN A 56 33.98 -25.64 7.89
N THR A 57 33.11 -24.85 7.24
CA THR A 57 33.10 -24.62 5.80
C THR A 57 34.20 -23.62 5.43
N ALA A 58 34.41 -22.54 6.20
CA ALA A 58 35.57 -21.66 6.03
C ALA A 58 36.89 -22.43 6.22
N LEU A 59 36.96 -23.33 7.21
CA LEU A 59 38.09 -24.25 7.44
C LEU A 59 38.13 -25.47 6.48
N LYS A 60 37.18 -25.58 5.55
CA LYS A 60 37.13 -26.60 4.47
C LYS A 60 37.04 -25.99 3.07
N LYS A 61 37.15 -24.65 2.96
CA LYS A 61 37.18 -23.95 1.68
C LYS A 61 38.60 -24.15 1.12
N ASN A 62 38.82 -25.34 0.54
CA ASN A 62 39.86 -25.46 -0.48
C ASN A 62 39.57 -24.36 -1.52
N HIS A 63 40.62 -23.67 -1.98
CA HIS A 63 40.49 -22.47 -2.79
C HIS A 63 39.51 -22.67 -3.95
N PRO A 64 38.60 -21.71 -4.20
CA PRO A 64 37.64 -21.82 -5.28
C PRO A 64 38.41 -21.91 -6.61
N ASP A 65 38.06 -22.89 -7.46
CA ASP A 65 38.67 -23.03 -8.78
C ASP A 65 38.43 -21.73 -9.57
N LEU A 66 39.51 -21.05 -9.96
CA LEU A 66 39.49 -19.82 -10.77
C LEU A 66 38.55 -19.97 -11.98
N LYS A 67 38.50 -21.17 -12.55
CA LYS A 67 37.66 -21.56 -13.70
C LYS A 67 36.17 -21.51 -13.38
N GLU A 68 35.75 -21.85 -12.16
CA GLU A 68 34.36 -21.71 -11.72
C GLU A 68 34.01 -20.22 -11.60
N TYR A 69 34.90 -19.40 -11.03
CA TYR A 69 34.69 -17.96 -10.93
C TYR A 69 34.59 -17.26 -12.30
N ILE A 70 35.53 -17.52 -13.23
CA ILE A 70 35.52 -16.96 -14.59
C ILE A 70 34.20 -17.26 -15.32
N ASN A 71 33.61 -18.43 -15.09
CA ASN A 71 32.32 -18.79 -15.69
C ASN A 71 31.14 -17.93 -15.22
N THR A 72 31.24 -17.25 -14.07
CA THR A 72 30.18 -16.36 -13.53
C THR A 72 30.21 -14.94 -14.11
N LEU A 73 31.34 -14.52 -14.72
CA LEU A 73 31.51 -13.18 -15.27
C LEU A 73 30.74 -12.97 -16.58
N ASN A 74 30.27 -11.74 -16.82
CA ASN A 74 29.68 -11.32 -18.10
C ASN A 74 30.67 -10.52 -18.98
N SER A 75 30.34 -10.30 -20.26
CA SER A 75 31.26 -9.71 -21.25
C SER A 75 31.84 -8.35 -20.81
N ASN A 76 31.02 -7.42 -20.31
CA ASN A 76 31.47 -6.13 -19.77
C ASN A 76 32.36 -6.27 -18.52
N GLN A 77 32.15 -7.30 -17.68
CA GLN A 77 33.01 -7.55 -16.52
C GLN A 77 34.37 -8.10 -16.94
N ILE A 78 34.38 -8.97 -17.94
CA ILE A 78 35.59 -9.52 -18.55
C ILE A 78 36.40 -8.42 -19.25
N GLU A 79 35.74 -7.50 -19.95
CA GLU A 79 36.36 -6.31 -20.56
C GLU A 79 37.10 -5.45 -19.52
N VAL A 80 36.50 -5.20 -18.35
CA VAL A 80 37.16 -4.48 -17.24
C VAL A 80 38.36 -5.26 -16.69
N PHE A 81 38.24 -6.58 -16.49
CA PHE A 81 39.37 -7.41 -16.06
C PHE A 81 40.52 -7.43 -17.09
N LEU A 82 40.21 -7.47 -18.39
CA LEU A 82 41.22 -7.42 -19.45
C LEU A 82 41.93 -6.06 -19.53
N ASN A 83 41.21 -4.96 -19.25
CA ASN A 83 41.80 -3.63 -19.16
C ASN A 83 42.68 -3.45 -17.91
N TYR A 84 42.28 -3.98 -16.75
CA TYR A 84 43.10 -4.02 -15.53
C TYR A 84 44.41 -4.79 -15.75
N LEU A 85 44.37 -5.90 -16.50
CA LEU A 85 45.55 -6.67 -16.91
C LEU A 85 46.33 -6.04 -18.10
N GLY A 86 45.97 -4.82 -18.52
CA GLY A 86 46.41 -4.17 -19.77
C GLY A 86 47.31 -2.96 -19.61
N ASN A 87 47.18 -2.15 -18.56
CA ASN A 87 47.89 -0.88 -18.39
C ASN A 87 48.62 -0.75 -17.04
N LYS A 88 49.73 -0.01 -17.07
CA LYS A 88 50.26 0.81 -15.98
C LYS A 88 50.40 2.26 -16.49
N ASP A 89 50.61 3.19 -15.55
CA ASP A 89 51.12 4.56 -15.72
C ASP A 89 50.11 5.73 -15.55
N GLU A 90 49.45 5.73 -14.38
CA GLU A 90 49.33 6.85 -13.42
C GLU A 90 48.24 7.95 -13.58
N GLU A 91 47.14 7.76 -12.83
CA GLU A 91 46.30 8.83 -12.25
C GLU A 91 46.77 9.20 -10.82
N LYS A 92 46.41 10.41 -10.32
CA LYS A 92 46.62 10.77 -8.89
C LYS A 92 45.52 11.68 -8.34
N SER A 93 44.72 11.14 -7.41
CA SER A 93 43.73 11.86 -6.58
C SER A 93 43.68 11.27 -5.16
N LYS A 94 43.28 12.06 -4.16
CA LYS A 94 43.27 11.69 -2.72
C LYS A 94 42.01 12.18 -2.01
N ILE A 95 41.55 11.45 -0.98
CA ILE A 95 40.92 11.99 0.25
C ILE A 95 40.80 10.91 1.34
N ASN A 96 40.84 11.33 2.62
CA ASN A 96 40.91 10.45 3.80
C ASN A 96 39.54 10.09 4.42
N LYS A 97 39.53 9.06 5.29
CA LYS A 97 38.40 8.67 6.17
C LYS A 97 38.63 9.10 7.62
N THR A 98 37.56 9.53 8.31
CA THR A 98 37.40 9.55 9.78
C THR A 98 35.91 9.32 10.14
N GLY A 99 35.55 9.06 11.41
CA GLY A 99 34.14 8.88 11.81
C GLY A 99 33.93 8.54 13.30
N ILE A 100 32.79 7.90 13.61
CA ILE A 100 32.31 7.42 14.93
C ILE A 100 31.59 8.49 15.80
N LEU A 101 30.73 8.01 16.74
CA LEU A 101 29.83 8.68 17.70
C LEU A 101 28.46 9.16 17.16
N GLY A 102 27.37 9.14 17.95
CA GLY A 102 27.22 8.53 19.29
C GLY A 102 25.85 8.75 19.96
N LEU A 103 25.23 7.64 20.43
CA LEU A 103 24.16 7.47 21.44
C LEU A 103 23.05 8.51 21.73
N THR A 104 21.84 7.99 21.95
CA THR A 104 20.72 8.54 22.80
C THR A 104 20.02 9.83 22.29
N ALA A 105 18.80 10.20 22.73
CA ALA A 105 17.99 9.72 23.87
C ALA A 105 16.46 9.71 23.61
N PHE A 106 15.70 9.36 24.66
CA PHE A 106 14.29 9.68 24.93
C PHE A 106 13.17 8.88 24.23
N LEU A 107 12.84 7.75 24.86
CA LEU A 107 11.53 7.44 25.47
C LEU A 107 10.22 7.98 24.84
N PHE A 108 9.35 7.01 24.52
CA PHE A 108 7.97 6.90 25.04
C PHE A 108 7.03 8.13 24.93
N LEU A 109 6.06 8.03 24.01
CA LEU A 109 4.65 8.38 24.26
C LEU A 109 3.74 7.55 23.34
N MET A 110 2.50 7.32 23.77
CA MET A 110 1.37 6.69 23.04
C MET A 110 1.47 5.19 22.67
N PHE A 111 1.22 4.37 23.69
CA PHE A 111 0.20 3.29 23.73
C PHE A 111 -0.24 2.55 22.45
N SER A 112 -0.07 1.22 22.51
CA SER A 112 -1.02 0.23 21.96
C SER A 112 -2.09 -0.13 23.01
N GLY A 113 -3.36 -0.32 22.64
CA GLY A 113 -4.40 -0.85 23.53
C GLY A 113 -5.86 -0.45 23.20
N GLU A 114 -6.77 -1.05 22.39
CA GLU A 114 -7.39 -3.25 20.64
C GLU A 114 -7.37 -4.83 20.95
N GLN A 115 -8.47 -5.59 20.87
CA GLN A 115 -9.90 -5.27 20.83
C GLN A 115 -10.68 -6.37 21.57
N SER A 116 -11.93 -6.08 21.91
CA SER A 116 -12.86 -7.05 22.51
C SER A 116 -13.48 -7.95 21.43
N PHE A 117 -13.50 -9.27 21.63
CA PHE A 117 -14.53 -10.11 21.00
C PHE A 117 -15.87 -9.88 21.73
N SER A 118 -16.94 -10.38 21.12
CA SER A 118 -18.08 -10.94 21.86
C SER A 118 -18.60 -12.17 21.14
N GLN A 119 -19.02 -13.19 21.89
CA GLN A 119 -19.89 -14.26 21.40
C GLN A 119 -20.81 -14.68 22.55
N THR A 120 -22.09 -14.91 22.27
CA THR A 120 -23.15 -14.84 23.28
C THR A 120 -23.68 -16.20 23.72
N THR A 121 -23.54 -16.49 25.02
CA THR A 121 -24.58 -17.04 25.94
C THR A 121 -25.19 -18.44 25.65
N ALA A 122 -25.52 -19.28 26.65
CA ALA A 122 -25.51 -19.10 28.10
C ALA A 122 -25.25 -20.42 28.87
N SER A 123 -24.47 -20.33 29.95
CA SER A 123 -24.44 -21.23 31.12
C SER A 123 -23.96 -22.69 30.89
N THR A 124 -23.24 -23.35 31.80
CA THR A 124 -22.62 -22.94 33.09
C THR A 124 -21.09 -23.14 33.09
N GLY A 125 -20.46 -23.09 31.92
CA GLY A 125 -18.99 -23.15 31.80
C GLY A 125 -18.30 -22.02 32.57
N GLY A 126 -17.31 -22.33 33.39
CA GLY A 126 -16.66 -21.34 34.25
C GLY A 126 -15.62 -20.50 33.51
N ILE A 127 -15.80 -19.17 33.55
CA ILE A 127 -15.01 -18.00 33.07
C ILE A 127 -13.88 -18.16 32.06
N TRP A 128 -13.03 -19.18 32.16
CA TRP A 128 -11.82 -19.33 31.33
C TRP A 128 -12.10 -20.00 29.97
N THR A 129 -13.31 -20.54 29.78
CA THR A 129 -13.86 -20.86 28.45
C THR A 129 -14.50 -19.64 27.76
N GLU A 130 -14.63 -18.49 28.43
CA GLU A 130 -15.07 -17.25 27.79
C GLU A 130 -13.99 -16.75 26.81
N GLY A 131 -14.41 -16.41 25.59
CA GLY A 131 -13.52 -15.78 24.62
C GLY A 131 -12.82 -14.55 25.17
N GLY A 132 -13.52 -13.76 26.01
CA GLY A 132 -12.98 -12.60 26.74
C GLY A 132 -11.63 -12.84 27.43
N ILE A 133 -11.49 -13.96 28.15
CA ILE A 133 -10.26 -14.27 28.87
C ILE A 133 -9.19 -14.84 27.94
N ILE A 134 -9.57 -15.64 26.94
CA ILE A 134 -8.66 -16.17 25.91
C ILE A 134 -7.97 -15.02 25.16
N ILE A 135 -8.70 -13.96 24.80
CA ILE A 135 -8.13 -12.74 24.17
C ILE A 135 -7.15 -12.05 25.12
N THR A 136 -7.52 -11.90 26.39
CA THR A 136 -6.69 -11.21 27.38
C THR A 136 -5.32 -11.88 27.52
N LEU A 137 -5.26 -13.21 27.38
CA LEU A 137 -4.02 -13.99 27.33
C LEU A 137 -3.25 -13.82 26.01
N VAL A 138 -3.95 -13.73 24.87
CA VAL A 138 -3.35 -13.40 23.57
C VAL A 138 -2.73 -12.00 23.59
N LEU A 139 -3.39 -11.01 24.19
CA LEU A 139 -2.86 -9.66 24.37
C LEU A 139 -1.62 -9.64 25.28
N LEU A 140 -1.61 -10.43 26.35
CA LEU A 140 -0.44 -10.62 27.22
C LEU A 140 0.75 -11.33 26.53
N LEU A 141 0.52 -12.06 25.43
CA LEU A 141 1.59 -12.65 24.62
C LEU A 141 2.23 -11.66 23.63
N ILE A 142 1.57 -10.55 23.28
CA ILE A 142 2.10 -9.56 22.32
C ILE A 142 3.44 -8.97 22.77
N PRO A 143 3.66 -8.54 24.04
CA PRO A 143 4.97 -8.06 24.50
C PRO A 143 6.09 -9.11 24.37
N VAL A 144 5.77 -10.39 24.56
CA VAL A 144 6.74 -11.49 24.41
C VAL A 144 7.13 -11.66 22.94
N ILE A 145 6.16 -11.59 22.03
CA ILE A 145 6.37 -11.64 20.58
C ILE A 145 7.21 -10.43 20.11
N VAL A 146 6.95 -9.23 20.64
CA VAL A 146 7.75 -8.03 20.37
C VAL A 146 9.19 -8.18 20.90
N GLY A 147 9.38 -8.77 22.09
CA GLY A 147 10.72 -9.08 22.61
C GLY A 147 11.50 -10.04 21.72
N ILE A 148 10.85 -11.09 21.21
CA ILE A 148 11.44 -12.03 20.24
C ILE A 148 11.78 -11.32 18.92
N TRP A 149 10.89 -10.46 18.42
CA TRP A 149 11.12 -9.67 17.20
C TRP A 149 12.31 -8.70 17.32
N LEU A 150 12.47 -8.04 18.48
CA LEU A 150 13.64 -7.21 18.78
C LEU A 150 14.93 -8.04 18.82
N MET A 151 14.88 -9.27 19.35
CA MET A 151 16.00 -10.21 19.31
C MET A 151 16.39 -10.59 17.88
N ILE A 152 15.40 -10.89 17.02
CA ILE A 152 15.60 -11.20 15.60
C ILE A 152 16.20 -9.99 14.87
N SER A 153 15.69 -8.79 15.10
CA SER A 153 16.22 -7.54 14.52
C SER A 153 17.69 -7.31 14.90
N LYS A 154 18.05 -7.50 16.18
CA LYS A 154 19.44 -7.39 16.65
C LYS A 154 20.35 -8.47 16.04
N THR A 155 19.83 -9.69 15.87
CA THR A 155 20.55 -10.81 15.24
C THR A 155 20.80 -10.56 13.75
N ASN A 156 19.82 -10.00 13.03
CA ASN A 156 19.95 -9.68 11.60
C ASN A 156 21.01 -8.59 11.33
N ASN A 157 21.18 -7.61 12.24
CA ASN A 157 22.25 -6.61 12.13
C ASN A 157 23.64 -7.23 12.32
N LEU A 158 23.80 -8.17 13.26
CA LEU A 158 25.06 -8.94 13.41
C LEU A 158 25.32 -9.82 12.18
N PHE A 159 24.29 -10.46 11.63
CA PHE A 159 24.40 -11.26 10.41
C PHE A 159 24.83 -10.42 9.20
N LYS A 160 24.28 -9.21 9.05
CA LYS A 160 24.68 -8.27 7.99
C LYS A 160 26.14 -7.81 8.14
N GLN A 161 26.62 -7.57 9.36
CA GLN A 161 28.03 -7.26 9.60
C GLN A 161 28.94 -8.45 9.27
N TYR A 162 28.53 -9.68 9.61
CA TYR A 162 29.26 -10.89 9.26
C TYR A 162 29.33 -11.12 7.75
N GLN A 163 28.21 -10.98 7.03
CA GLN A 163 28.16 -11.11 5.57
C GLN A 163 28.98 -10.04 4.85
N LEU A 164 28.98 -8.78 5.31
CA LEU A 164 29.81 -7.73 4.73
C LEU A 164 31.31 -7.94 4.98
N LYS A 165 31.68 -8.53 6.13
CA LYS A 165 33.06 -8.92 6.42
C LYS A 165 33.50 -10.09 5.52
N GLN A 166 32.70 -11.15 5.48
CA GLN A 166 32.96 -12.32 4.66
C GLN A 166 33.01 -11.98 3.16
N ALA A 167 32.13 -11.11 2.66
CA ALA A 167 32.16 -10.66 1.26
C ALA A 167 33.32 -9.68 0.94
N SER A 168 34.01 -9.13 1.95
CA SER A 168 35.34 -8.54 1.71
C SER A 168 36.38 -9.64 1.67
N GLU A 169 36.42 -10.53 2.67
CA GLU A 169 37.42 -11.60 2.79
C GLU A 169 37.43 -12.52 1.55
N ASP A 170 36.26 -12.92 1.03
CA ASP A 170 36.10 -13.69 -0.22
C ASP A 170 36.58 -12.89 -1.46
N ALA A 171 36.53 -11.56 -1.44
CA ALA A 171 36.98 -10.69 -2.54
C ALA A 171 38.47 -10.33 -2.42
N ASP A 172 39.02 -10.31 -1.22
CA ASP A 172 40.42 -10.10 -0.93
C ASP A 172 41.21 -11.41 -1.26
N GLU A 173 40.68 -12.59 -0.88
CA GLU A 173 41.21 -13.90 -1.33
C GLU A 173 41.20 -14.04 -2.86
N LEU A 174 40.17 -13.53 -3.54
CA LEU A 174 40.09 -13.56 -5.01
C LEU A 174 41.22 -12.72 -5.66
N ILE A 175 41.55 -11.56 -5.11
CA ILE A 175 42.62 -10.69 -5.62
C ILE A 175 43.97 -11.39 -5.44
N ASP A 176 44.23 -11.99 -4.27
CA ASP A 176 45.44 -12.77 -4.02
C ASP A 176 45.60 -13.95 -5.01
N ILE A 177 44.52 -14.65 -5.37
CA ILE A 177 44.58 -15.71 -6.40
C ILE A 177 44.93 -15.11 -7.78
N ILE A 178 44.22 -14.05 -8.19
CA ILE A 178 44.38 -13.43 -9.51
C ILE A 178 45.77 -12.81 -9.74
N ASP A 179 46.44 -12.32 -8.68
CA ASP A 179 47.80 -11.79 -8.79
C ASP A 179 48.91 -12.87 -8.77
N ASN A 180 48.61 -14.10 -8.34
CA ASN A 180 49.55 -15.24 -8.32
C ASN A 180 49.39 -16.22 -9.51
N GLU A 181 48.28 -16.15 -10.26
CA GLU A 181 48.04 -16.99 -11.45
C GLU A 181 48.81 -16.48 -12.70
N ASP A 182 49.05 -17.35 -13.70
CA ASP A 182 49.68 -16.92 -14.96
C ASP A 182 48.76 -15.94 -15.71
N LYS A 183 49.23 -14.70 -15.86
CA LYS A 183 48.45 -13.59 -16.39
C LYS A 183 48.14 -13.73 -17.88
N ASP A 184 48.90 -14.53 -18.65
CA ASP A 184 48.60 -14.83 -20.04
C ASP A 184 47.64 -16.03 -20.20
N GLU A 185 47.71 -17.04 -19.32
CA GLU A 185 46.67 -18.09 -19.28
C GLU A 185 45.32 -17.56 -18.76
N LEU A 186 45.35 -16.64 -17.79
CA LEU A 186 44.17 -15.90 -17.32
C LEU A 186 43.56 -15.04 -18.44
N LYS A 187 44.37 -14.22 -19.16
CA LYS A 187 43.91 -13.45 -20.33
C LYS A 187 43.28 -14.34 -21.41
N LYS A 188 43.90 -15.49 -21.70
CA LYS A 188 43.42 -16.47 -22.67
C LYS A 188 42.10 -17.11 -22.25
N SER A 189 41.94 -17.43 -20.98
CA SER A 189 40.71 -17.98 -20.39
C SER A 189 39.57 -16.96 -20.38
N LEU A 190 39.87 -15.71 -20.01
CA LEU A 190 38.94 -14.58 -20.06
C LEU A 190 38.46 -14.30 -21.49
N LYS A 191 39.37 -14.16 -22.47
CA LYS A 191 38.99 -13.95 -23.87
C LYS A 191 38.14 -15.10 -24.44
N LYS A 192 38.51 -16.36 -24.15
CA LYS A 192 37.72 -17.53 -24.55
C LYS A 192 36.31 -17.52 -23.93
N ARG A 193 36.15 -16.98 -22.70
CA ARG A 193 34.84 -16.80 -22.07
C ARG A 193 34.06 -15.64 -22.71
N GLN A 194 34.72 -14.55 -23.08
CA GLN A 194 34.14 -13.42 -23.80
C GLN A 194 33.60 -13.84 -25.17
N GLU A 195 34.42 -14.53 -25.98
CA GLU A 195 34.03 -15.13 -27.27
C GLU A 195 32.80 -16.04 -27.13
N ALA A 196 32.73 -16.85 -26.07
CA ALA A 196 31.60 -17.74 -25.78
C ALA A 196 30.34 -17.03 -25.24
N LEU A 197 30.44 -15.76 -24.81
CA LEU A 197 29.32 -14.93 -24.36
C LEU A 197 28.78 -14.03 -25.49
N ASP A 198 29.67 -13.56 -26.35
CA ASP A 198 29.32 -12.71 -27.50
C ASP A 198 28.84 -13.54 -28.72
N TYR A 199 29.10 -14.86 -28.71
CA TYR A 199 28.58 -15.83 -29.68
C TYR A 199 27.04 -15.88 -29.71
N LYS A 200 26.44 -15.55 -30.86
CA LYS A 200 24.99 -15.57 -31.08
C LYS A 200 24.58 -16.68 -32.03
N LEU A 201 23.67 -17.53 -31.55
CA LEU A 201 22.96 -18.54 -32.32
C LEU A 201 21.88 -17.89 -33.22
N SER A 202 21.59 -18.53 -34.35
CA SER A 202 20.49 -18.20 -35.27
C SER A 202 19.10 -18.67 -34.79
N HIS A 203 19.03 -19.21 -33.56
CA HIS A 203 17.84 -19.76 -32.90
C HIS A 203 17.24 -21.00 -33.60
N ARG A 204 18.06 -21.83 -34.27
CA ARG A 204 17.60 -23.06 -34.98
C ARG A 204 18.51 -24.29 -34.83
N GLU A 205 19.69 -24.11 -34.24
CA GLU A 205 20.77 -25.10 -34.19
C GLU A 205 20.44 -26.37 -33.39
N LEU A 206 19.52 -26.27 -32.42
CA LEU A 206 19.19 -27.35 -31.48
C LEU A 206 17.75 -27.87 -31.57
N SER A 207 16.87 -27.20 -32.34
CA SER A 207 15.45 -27.59 -32.46
C SER A 207 15.17 -28.49 -33.66
N GLY A 208 15.98 -28.39 -34.72
CA GLY A 208 15.56 -28.81 -36.05
C GLY A 208 14.27 -28.09 -36.49
N ASN A 209 13.53 -28.71 -37.40
CA ASN A 209 12.24 -28.22 -37.91
C ASN A 209 11.02 -28.88 -37.22
N ILE A 210 11.21 -29.53 -36.05
CA ILE A 210 10.18 -30.34 -35.39
C ILE A 210 9.57 -29.55 -34.22
N THR A 211 8.25 -29.58 -34.08
CA THR A 211 7.55 -29.01 -32.92
C THR A 211 7.80 -29.85 -31.67
N ALA A 212 8.31 -29.24 -30.61
CA ALA A 212 8.67 -29.95 -29.38
C ALA A 212 7.44 -30.28 -28.52
N GLU A 213 7.38 -31.52 -28.02
CA GLU A 213 6.39 -32.01 -27.06
C GLU A 213 7.09 -32.67 -25.85
N ASP A 214 6.64 -32.34 -24.63
CA ASP A 214 7.11 -32.99 -23.39
C ASP A 214 6.19 -34.16 -23.02
N THR A 215 6.44 -35.31 -23.64
CA THR A 215 5.69 -36.55 -23.40
C THR A 215 6.05 -37.26 -22.09
N LYS A 216 6.98 -36.70 -21.29
CA LYS A 216 7.42 -37.26 -19.99
C LYS A 216 7.15 -36.34 -18.78
N GLY A 217 6.65 -35.13 -18.99
CA GLY A 217 6.32 -34.16 -17.94
C GLY A 217 7.54 -33.51 -17.26
N LEU A 218 8.74 -33.69 -17.81
CA LEU A 218 10.00 -33.25 -17.19
C LEU A 218 10.17 -31.73 -17.18
N LEU A 219 9.50 -31.01 -18.09
CA LEU A 219 9.44 -29.54 -18.11
C LEU A 219 8.25 -28.99 -17.31
N GLN A 220 7.32 -29.85 -16.88
CA GLN A 220 6.17 -29.48 -16.04
C GLN A 220 6.47 -29.58 -14.54
N GLN A 221 7.50 -30.33 -14.14
CA GLN A 221 8.00 -30.44 -12.76
C GLN A 221 9.38 -29.79 -12.56
N VAL A 222 9.53 -28.53 -12.99
CA VAL A 222 10.64 -27.70 -12.50
C VAL A 222 10.28 -27.23 -11.09
N ASP A 223 10.79 -27.90 -10.08
CA ASP A 223 10.62 -27.52 -8.67
C ASP A 223 11.56 -26.33 -8.37
N ILE A 224 11.00 -25.12 -8.47
CA ILE A 224 11.78 -23.87 -8.44
C ILE A 224 11.98 -23.39 -7.00
N GLU A 225 13.25 -23.10 -6.70
CA GLU A 225 13.72 -22.36 -5.51
C GLU A 225 13.62 -23.12 -4.18
N ALA A 226 14.67 -23.90 -3.91
CA ALA A 226 15.15 -24.21 -2.55
C ALA A 226 15.68 -22.94 -1.83
N ASP A 227 14.85 -21.91 -1.75
CA ASP A 227 15.13 -20.64 -1.09
C ASP A 227 15.10 -20.83 0.43
N LEU A 228 15.97 -20.13 1.16
CA LEU A 228 15.99 -20.22 2.62
C LEU A 228 14.66 -19.67 3.21
N PRO A 229 13.92 -20.45 4.04
CA PRO A 229 12.50 -20.22 4.33
C PRO A 229 12.22 -19.10 5.36
N VAL A 230 12.99 -18.01 5.29
CA VAL A 230 12.91 -16.88 6.22
C VAL A 230 12.89 -15.54 5.49
N VAL A 231 13.68 -15.36 4.42
CA VAL A 231 13.63 -14.17 3.54
C VAL A 231 13.99 -14.55 2.11
N SER A 232 12.99 -14.74 1.24
CA SER A 232 13.21 -14.79 -0.20
C SER A 232 13.45 -13.39 -0.77
N LEU A 233 14.50 -13.23 -1.59
CA LEU A 233 14.87 -11.92 -2.14
C LEU A 233 13.92 -11.53 -3.27
N LYS A 234 12.95 -10.65 -2.94
CA LYS A 234 11.93 -10.16 -3.89
C LYS A 234 12.56 -9.61 -5.17
N LYS A 235 12.06 -10.11 -6.31
CA LYS A 235 12.70 -9.96 -7.63
C LYS A 235 12.55 -8.50 -8.13
N ARG A 236 13.65 -7.91 -8.64
CA ARG A 236 13.74 -6.50 -9.08
C ARG A 236 12.80 -6.22 -10.27
N ALA A 237 12.36 -4.98 -10.43
CA ALA A 237 11.57 -4.54 -11.57
C ALA A 237 12.35 -4.68 -12.89
N ILE A 238 11.72 -5.28 -13.91
CA ILE A 238 12.31 -5.43 -15.24
C ILE A 238 12.50 -4.05 -15.88
N LYS A 239 13.75 -3.74 -16.30
CA LYS A 239 14.10 -2.53 -17.06
C LYS A 239 13.32 -2.49 -18.38
N ARG A 240 12.63 -1.39 -18.65
CA ARG A 240 11.76 -1.19 -19.83
C ARG A 240 12.34 -0.09 -20.73
N PRO A 241 11.82 0.12 -21.97
CA PRO A 241 12.30 1.15 -22.88
C PRO A 241 12.38 2.54 -22.21
N PRO A 242 13.36 3.39 -22.59
CA PRO A 242 13.58 4.68 -21.95
C PRO A 242 12.33 5.55 -22.05
N ILE A 243 11.90 6.07 -20.90
CA ILE A 243 10.80 7.03 -20.80
C ILE A 243 11.40 8.43 -20.96
N ASP A 244 10.72 9.29 -21.71
CA ASP A 244 11.02 10.72 -21.82
C ASP A 244 11.27 11.33 -20.41
N PRO A 245 12.48 11.86 -20.13
CA PRO A 245 12.82 12.44 -18.84
C PRO A 245 11.91 13.60 -18.41
N ALA A 246 11.36 14.38 -19.35
CA ALA A 246 10.44 15.48 -19.03
C ALA A 246 9.10 14.97 -18.50
N LEU A 247 8.55 13.91 -19.12
CA LEU A 247 7.36 13.22 -18.62
C LEU A 247 7.63 12.42 -17.34
N ALA A 248 8.79 11.76 -17.21
CA ALA A 248 9.18 11.10 -15.98
C ALA A 248 9.23 12.07 -14.79
N LYS A 249 9.86 13.25 -15.00
CA LYS A 249 9.89 14.33 -14.01
C LYS A 249 8.47 14.78 -13.63
N LEU A 250 7.59 15.04 -14.60
CA LEU A 250 6.21 15.44 -14.33
C LEU A 250 5.47 14.42 -13.45
N ILE A 251 5.55 13.13 -13.78
CA ILE A 251 4.89 12.05 -13.02
C ILE A 251 5.43 11.96 -11.58
N LEU A 252 6.75 12.09 -11.39
CA LEU A 252 7.37 12.10 -10.06
C LEU A 252 6.93 13.31 -9.23
N TRP A 253 6.67 14.47 -9.84
CA TRP A 253 6.14 15.64 -9.14
C TRP A 253 4.66 15.51 -8.75
N PHE A 254 3.82 14.87 -9.58
CA PHE A 254 2.46 14.46 -9.18
C PHE A 254 2.51 13.51 -7.96
N ILE A 255 3.32 12.45 -8.01
CA ILE A 255 3.42 11.47 -6.92
C ILE A 255 4.03 12.10 -5.65
N GLY A 256 5.02 12.98 -5.78
CA GLY A 256 5.65 13.65 -4.65
C GLY A 256 4.74 14.65 -3.94
N THR A 257 3.99 15.46 -4.69
CA THR A 257 2.98 16.37 -4.10
C THR A 257 1.82 15.59 -3.51
N ALA A 258 1.36 14.50 -4.15
CA ALA A 258 0.40 13.58 -3.56
C ALA A 258 0.88 13.02 -2.21
N ALA A 259 2.13 12.52 -2.13
CA ALA A 259 2.70 11.96 -0.91
C ALA A 259 2.80 12.99 0.25
N PHE A 260 3.07 14.27 -0.07
CA PHE A 260 2.97 15.36 0.90
C PHE A 260 1.53 15.53 1.42
N TRP A 261 0.54 15.60 0.53
CA TRP A 261 -0.86 15.73 0.93
C TRP A 261 -1.40 14.52 1.69
N LEU A 262 -0.88 13.32 1.44
CA LEU A 262 -1.19 12.13 2.23
C LEU A 262 -0.74 12.31 3.68
N ILE A 263 0.52 12.70 3.91
CA ILE A 263 1.02 12.94 5.28
C ILE A 263 0.24 14.08 5.93
N PHE A 264 0.09 15.23 5.25
CA PHE A 264 -0.64 16.37 5.81
C PHE A 264 -2.08 15.99 6.18
N GLY A 265 -2.86 15.50 5.21
CA GLY A 265 -4.27 15.17 5.39
C GLY A 265 -4.49 14.07 6.44
N THR A 266 -3.63 13.06 6.50
CA THR A 266 -3.76 11.99 7.50
C THR A 266 -3.18 12.36 8.87
N THR A 267 -2.28 13.34 8.98
CA THR A 267 -1.91 13.94 10.27
C THR A 267 -3.10 14.72 10.86
N VAL A 268 -3.83 15.47 10.05
CA VAL A 268 -5.09 16.11 10.47
C VAL A 268 -6.15 15.06 10.82
N GLY A 269 -6.24 13.97 10.05
CA GLY A 269 -7.13 12.84 10.32
C GLY A 269 -6.85 12.15 11.67
N GLU A 270 -5.57 11.91 11.98
CA GLU A 270 -5.16 11.30 13.25
C GLU A 270 -5.40 12.23 14.44
N TYR A 271 -5.13 13.53 14.29
CA TYR A 271 -5.46 14.55 15.29
C TYR A 271 -6.95 14.57 15.62
N LEU A 272 -7.80 14.47 14.59
CA LEU A 272 -9.26 14.32 14.76
C LEU A 272 -9.64 12.97 15.39
N GLY A 273 -8.90 11.90 15.07
CA GLY A 273 -9.03 10.59 15.69
C GLY A 273 -8.87 10.67 17.22
N ILE A 274 -7.79 11.34 17.66
CA ILE A 274 -7.47 11.61 19.07
C ILE A 274 -8.53 12.49 19.74
N LYS A 275 -9.09 13.50 19.04
CA LYS A 275 -10.11 14.40 19.62
C LYS A 275 -11.43 13.75 20.05
N PHE A 276 -11.76 12.54 19.61
CA PHE A 276 -12.89 11.79 20.20
C PHE A 276 -12.54 11.10 21.54
N VAL A 277 -11.25 10.92 21.84
CA VAL A 277 -10.75 10.32 23.08
C VAL A 277 -10.39 11.41 24.10
N ALA A 278 -9.79 12.50 23.62
CA ALA A 278 -9.41 13.67 24.39
C ALA A 278 -9.89 14.95 23.68
N PRO A 279 -11.18 15.33 23.82
CA PRO A 279 -11.73 16.51 23.14
C PRO A 279 -11.05 17.81 23.58
N ASP A 280 -10.69 17.93 24.85
CA ASP A 280 -10.10 19.12 25.47
C ASP A 280 -8.58 19.27 25.26
N VAL A 281 -7.98 18.50 24.33
CA VAL A 281 -6.55 18.58 24.00
C VAL A 281 -6.11 19.97 23.50
N ASP A 282 -7.02 20.72 22.88
CA ASP A 282 -6.89 22.16 22.62
C ASP A 282 -8.27 22.82 22.49
N GLN A 283 -8.31 24.14 22.65
CA GLN A 283 -9.53 24.97 22.52
C GLN A 283 -9.39 26.05 21.41
N LEU A 284 -8.53 25.84 20.42
CA LEU A 284 -8.27 26.80 19.34
C LEU A 284 -9.28 26.64 18.19
N SER A 285 -9.93 27.73 17.80
CA SER A 285 -11.05 27.70 16.84
C SER A 285 -10.68 27.11 15.46
N PHE A 286 -9.45 27.32 14.99
CA PHE A 286 -8.93 26.75 13.74
C PHE A 286 -8.49 25.28 13.86
N LEU A 287 -8.33 24.75 15.07
CA LEU A 287 -8.09 23.33 15.37
C LEU A 287 -9.37 22.61 15.84
N SER A 288 -10.53 23.29 15.83
CA SER A 288 -11.81 22.69 16.18
C SER A 288 -12.20 21.57 15.20
N PHE A 289 -12.86 20.53 15.72
CA PHE A 289 -13.23 19.34 14.94
C PHE A 289 -14.02 19.70 13.67
N GLY A 290 -14.98 20.63 13.77
CA GLY A 290 -15.82 21.07 12.66
C GLY A 290 -15.07 21.77 11.52
N ARG A 291 -13.93 22.43 11.79
CA ARG A 291 -13.07 23.03 10.74
C ARG A 291 -12.03 22.06 10.20
N LEU A 292 -11.45 21.23 11.07
CA LEU A 292 -10.40 20.30 10.65
C LEU A 292 -10.96 19.06 9.92
N ARG A 293 -12.19 18.59 10.20
CA ARG A 293 -12.82 17.47 9.45
C ARG A 293 -12.81 17.71 7.93
N PRO A 294 -13.34 18.83 7.40
CA PRO A 294 -13.32 19.06 5.96
C PRO A 294 -11.89 19.33 5.43
N VAL A 295 -10.96 19.85 6.24
CA VAL A 295 -9.53 19.93 5.85
C VAL A 295 -8.95 18.53 5.63
N HIS A 296 -9.20 17.59 6.55
CA HIS A 296 -8.77 16.20 6.40
C HIS A 296 -9.35 15.56 5.13
N THR A 297 -10.69 15.60 4.94
CA THR A 297 -11.34 14.94 3.80
C THR A 297 -10.85 15.52 2.47
N ASN A 298 -10.82 16.85 2.31
CA ASN A 298 -10.40 17.49 1.08
C ASN A 298 -8.90 17.32 0.80
N ALA A 299 -8.04 17.31 1.83
CA ALA A 299 -6.61 17.03 1.65
C ALA A 299 -6.34 15.59 1.17
N VAL A 300 -7.08 14.58 1.66
CA VAL A 300 -6.88 13.20 1.21
C VAL A 300 -7.61 12.88 -0.11
N PHE A 301 -8.74 13.53 -0.41
CA PHE A 301 -9.48 13.40 -1.68
C PHE A 301 -8.80 14.17 -2.83
N TRP A 302 -8.71 15.50 -2.72
CA TRP A 302 -8.25 16.38 -3.81
C TRP A 302 -6.73 16.55 -3.83
N GLY A 303 -6.08 16.44 -2.66
CA GLY A 303 -4.63 16.39 -2.54
C GLY A 303 -4.08 15.00 -2.88
N TRP A 304 -4.09 14.07 -1.93
CA TRP A 304 -3.47 12.74 -2.10
C TRP A 304 -4.05 11.94 -3.28
N ALA A 305 -5.33 11.55 -3.20
CA ALA A 305 -5.85 10.55 -4.12
C ALA A 305 -5.93 11.08 -5.56
N SER A 306 -6.40 12.31 -5.75
CA SER A 306 -6.53 12.93 -7.09
C SER A 306 -5.17 13.18 -7.77
N LEU A 307 -4.15 13.69 -7.06
CA LEU A 307 -2.81 13.87 -7.64
C LEU A 307 -2.11 12.52 -7.90
N GLY A 308 -2.29 11.54 -7.03
CA GLY A 308 -1.80 10.18 -7.22
C GLY A 308 -2.42 9.51 -8.46
N MET A 309 -3.74 9.59 -8.60
CA MET A 309 -4.49 9.14 -9.78
C MET A 309 -3.94 9.79 -11.05
N LEU A 310 -3.92 11.13 -11.10
CA LEU A 310 -3.46 11.86 -12.27
C LEU A 310 -2.01 11.53 -12.65
N GLY A 311 -1.10 11.43 -11.66
CA GLY A 311 0.29 11.00 -11.89
C GLY A 311 0.40 9.63 -12.55
N LEU A 312 -0.40 8.65 -12.09
CA LEU A 312 -0.48 7.34 -12.73
C LEU A 312 -1.17 7.41 -14.11
N GLY A 313 -2.18 8.27 -14.29
CA GLY A 313 -2.84 8.51 -15.58
C GLY A 313 -1.89 9.06 -16.65
N TYR A 314 -1.05 10.04 -16.31
CA TYR A 314 0.01 10.57 -17.19
C TYR A 314 1.07 9.52 -17.56
N TYR A 315 1.25 8.46 -16.76
CA TYR A 315 2.03 7.29 -17.14
C TYR A 315 1.25 6.33 -18.06
N VAL A 316 0.01 6.01 -17.71
CA VAL A 316 -0.79 4.94 -18.33
C VAL A 316 -1.31 5.32 -19.72
N VAL A 317 -1.92 6.50 -19.85
CA VAL A 317 -2.65 6.89 -21.07
C VAL A 317 -1.76 6.88 -22.32
N PRO A 318 -0.54 7.48 -22.32
CA PRO A 318 0.34 7.44 -23.49
C PRO A 318 0.87 6.02 -23.77
N ARG A 319 1.00 5.18 -22.73
CA ARG A 319 1.56 3.81 -22.84
C ARG A 319 0.60 2.84 -23.50
N VAL A 320 -0.68 2.92 -23.20
CA VAL A 320 -1.69 2.05 -23.86
C VAL A 320 -2.16 2.58 -25.21
N SER A 321 -1.95 3.87 -25.48
CA SER A 321 -2.10 4.46 -26.82
C SER A 321 -0.89 4.24 -27.74
N ASN A 322 0.25 3.78 -27.21
CA ASN A 322 1.52 3.69 -27.94
C ASN A 322 1.86 5.01 -28.68
N ALA A 323 1.76 6.12 -27.95
CA ALA A 323 1.95 7.49 -28.44
C ALA A 323 2.62 8.38 -27.36
N PRO A 324 3.33 9.46 -27.75
CA PRO A 324 3.81 10.45 -26.79
C PRO A 324 2.64 11.23 -26.15
N LEU A 325 2.84 11.79 -24.96
CA LEU A 325 1.85 12.68 -24.34
C LEU A 325 1.76 13.98 -25.15
N LYS A 326 0.56 14.33 -25.63
CA LYS A 326 0.31 15.50 -26.50
C LYS A 326 0.92 16.81 -25.97
N SER A 327 0.88 17.08 -24.67
CA SER A 327 1.52 18.27 -24.09
C SER A 327 1.96 18.07 -22.65
N ILE A 328 3.28 18.07 -22.42
CA ILE A 328 3.86 18.05 -21.06
C ILE A 328 3.55 19.37 -20.34
N LYS A 329 3.51 20.50 -21.06
CA LYS A 329 3.18 21.83 -20.49
C LYS A 329 1.78 21.86 -19.88
N MET A 330 0.79 21.26 -20.53
CA MET A 330 -0.57 21.14 -19.98
C MET A 330 -0.60 20.35 -18.67
N GLY A 331 0.21 19.29 -18.55
CA GLY A 331 0.32 18.50 -17.32
C GLY A 331 0.94 19.29 -16.16
N TRP A 332 1.93 20.15 -16.42
CA TRP A 332 2.46 21.08 -15.40
C TRP A 332 1.42 22.10 -14.94
N TYR A 333 0.61 22.65 -15.86
CA TYR A 333 -0.48 23.54 -15.48
C TYR A 333 -1.55 22.83 -14.63
N THR A 334 -1.97 21.61 -14.99
CA THR A 334 -2.84 20.77 -14.14
C THR A 334 -2.25 20.58 -12.75
N LEU A 335 -0.97 20.18 -12.65
CA LEU A 335 -0.29 19.95 -11.36
C LEU A 335 -0.31 21.20 -10.47
N ILE A 336 0.01 22.36 -11.03
CA ILE A 336 0.07 23.64 -10.33
C ILE A 336 -1.33 24.07 -9.88
N LEU A 337 -2.32 24.03 -10.78
CA LEU A 337 -3.71 24.42 -10.48
C LEU A 337 -4.30 23.58 -9.34
N ILE A 338 -4.13 22.25 -9.38
CA ILE A 338 -4.67 21.36 -8.33
C ILE A 338 -3.97 21.60 -6.98
N ASN A 339 -2.64 21.78 -6.95
CA ASN A 339 -1.96 22.11 -5.70
C ASN A 339 -2.41 23.46 -5.14
N ILE A 340 -2.62 24.48 -5.98
CA ILE A 340 -3.16 25.78 -5.54
C ILE A 340 -4.60 25.64 -5.02
N THR A 341 -5.46 24.84 -5.67
CA THR A 341 -6.80 24.50 -5.15
C THR A 341 -6.71 23.97 -3.72
N VAL A 342 -5.87 22.97 -3.46
CA VAL A 342 -5.81 22.30 -2.16
C VAL A 342 -5.20 23.21 -1.08
N VAL A 343 -4.20 24.03 -1.42
CA VAL A 343 -3.65 25.06 -0.50
C VAL A 343 -4.71 26.11 -0.16
N LEU A 344 -5.30 26.77 -1.16
CA LEU A 344 -6.27 27.84 -0.92
C LEU A 344 -7.53 27.31 -0.22
N GLY A 345 -8.02 26.14 -0.63
CA GLY A 345 -9.16 25.47 -0.01
C GLY A 345 -8.91 25.12 1.45
N THR A 346 -7.74 24.55 1.78
CA THR A 346 -7.35 24.30 3.18
C THR A 346 -7.32 25.58 4.01
N ILE A 347 -6.74 26.67 3.48
CA ILE A 347 -6.69 27.98 4.16
C ILE A 347 -8.11 28.54 4.39
N CYS A 348 -9.00 28.45 3.39
CA CYS A 348 -10.40 28.84 3.53
C CYS A 348 -11.10 28.06 4.66
N LEU A 349 -11.00 26.72 4.65
CA LEU A 349 -11.66 25.87 5.64
C LEU A 349 -11.14 26.10 7.07
N MET A 350 -9.84 26.26 7.26
CA MET A 350 -9.26 26.61 8.58
C MET A 350 -9.73 27.99 9.05
N SER A 351 -9.92 28.94 8.12
CA SER A 351 -10.50 30.26 8.40
C SER A 351 -12.00 30.22 8.72
N GLY A 352 -12.69 29.12 8.40
CA GLY A 352 -14.15 28.97 8.53
C GLY A 352 -14.93 29.36 7.27
N ILE A 353 -14.26 29.64 6.16
CA ILE A 353 -14.86 29.93 4.86
C ILE A 353 -15.12 28.59 4.16
N ASN A 354 -16.39 28.18 4.07
CA ASN A 354 -16.81 26.97 3.39
C ASN A 354 -18.02 27.21 2.46
N ASN A 355 -18.34 26.20 1.67
CA ASN A 355 -19.42 26.21 0.69
C ASN A 355 -20.66 25.46 1.23
N GLY A 356 -21.35 26.08 2.20
CA GLY A 356 -22.68 25.65 2.66
C GLY A 356 -22.77 24.35 3.47
N GLY A 357 -21.66 23.65 3.72
CA GLY A 357 -21.63 22.42 4.51
C GLY A 357 -21.90 21.12 3.72
N GLY A 358 -21.90 21.17 2.39
CA GLY A 358 -21.96 19.95 1.56
C GLY A 358 -20.68 19.12 1.66
N GLU A 359 -20.77 17.87 2.11
CA GLU A 359 -19.60 16.99 2.28
C GLU A 359 -18.82 16.78 0.98
N TYR A 360 -17.49 16.84 1.07
CA TYR A 360 -16.52 16.82 -0.04
C TYR A 360 -16.67 18.01 -1.03
N ARG A 361 -17.67 18.88 -0.82
CA ARG A 361 -18.03 20.06 -1.61
C ARG A 361 -17.69 21.37 -0.86
N GLU A 362 -16.89 21.30 0.20
CA GLU A 362 -16.73 22.38 1.18
C GLU A 362 -15.83 23.53 0.67
N TYR A 363 -14.98 23.29 -0.34
CA TYR A 363 -14.22 24.34 -1.03
C TYR A 363 -15.17 25.29 -1.77
N ILE A 364 -14.99 26.59 -1.62
CA ILE A 364 -15.79 27.59 -2.35
C ILE A 364 -15.56 27.53 -3.87
N TRP A 365 -16.59 27.86 -4.67
CA TRP A 365 -16.56 27.71 -6.13
C TRP A 365 -15.35 28.35 -6.85
N PRO A 366 -14.78 29.52 -6.43
CA PRO A 366 -13.61 30.09 -7.12
C PRO A 366 -12.36 29.23 -6.94
N VAL A 367 -12.24 28.54 -5.80
CA VAL A 367 -11.14 27.61 -5.51
C VAL A 367 -11.32 26.33 -6.32
N MET A 368 -12.52 25.74 -6.30
CA MET A 368 -12.78 24.47 -7.01
C MET A 368 -12.78 24.65 -8.55
N LEU A 369 -13.07 25.85 -9.06
CA LEU A 369 -12.92 26.17 -10.48
C LEU A 369 -11.50 25.93 -10.99
N MET A 370 -10.47 26.18 -10.16
CA MET A 370 -9.07 25.90 -10.53
C MET A 370 -8.82 24.41 -10.75
N PHE A 371 -9.42 23.55 -9.92
CA PHE A 371 -9.38 22.09 -10.08
C PHE A 371 -10.11 21.65 -11.35
N GLY A 372 -11.30 22.22 -11.62
CA GLY A 372 -12.06 21.99 -12.84
C GLY A 372 -11.28 22.35 -14.11
N ILE A 373 -10.59 23.50 -14.12
CA ILE A 373 -9.69 23.90 -15.23
C ILE A 373 -8.52 22.90 -15.35
N GLY A 374 -7.94 22.47 -14.23
CA GLY A 374 -6.91 21.43 -14.19
C GLY A 374 -7.36 20.11 -14.85
N LEU A 375 -8.59 19.66 -14.58
CA LEU A 375 -9.19 18.48 -15.21
C LEU A 375 -9.51 18.69 -16.69
N ILE A 376 -10.00 19.86 -17.10
CA ILE A 376 -10.25 20.19 -18.52
C ILE A 376 -8.93 20.13 -19.32
N LEU A 377 -7.84 20.68 -18.76
CA LEU A 377 -6.50 20.56 -19.33
C LEU A 377 -6.01 19.11 -19.40
N THR A 378 -6.29 18.29 -18.38
CA THR A 378 -6.03 16.84 -18.42
C THR A 378 -6.81 16.17 -19.55
N LEU A 379 -8.10 16.45 -19.69
CA LEU A 379 -8.98 15.83 -20.68
C LEU A 379 -8.54 16.13 -22.11
N ILE A 380 -8.24 17.40 -22.41
CA ILE A 380 -7.73 17.86 -23.72
C ILE A 380 -6.38 17.20 -24.08
N ASN A 381 -5.58 16.86 -23.08
CA ASN A 381 -4.28 16.21 -23.21
C ASN A 381 -4.44 14.69 -23.41
N PHE A 382 -5.27 14.02 -22.61
CA PHE A 382 -5.56 12.58 -22.72
C PHE A 382 -6.30 12.24 -24.01
N ILE A 383 -7.41 12.91 -24.33
CA ILE A 383 -8.14 12.68 -25.60
C ILE A 383 -7.23 12.94 -26.80
N GLY A 384 -6.44 14.01 -26.78
CA GLY A 384 -5.52 14.31 -27.88
C GLY A 384 -4.37 13.31 -28.02
N THR A 385 -3.91 12.71 -26.91
CA THR A 385 -2.94 11.59 -26.94
C THR A 385 -3.58 10.31 -27.51
N ILE A 386 -4.86 10.07 -27.21
CA ILE A 386 -5.64 8.93 -27.72
C ILE A 386 -6.03 9.09 -29.20
N ALA A 387 -6.17 10.33 -29.67
CA ALA A 387 -6.34 10.65 -31.09
C ALA A 387 -5.05 10.40 -31.89
N GLN A 388 -3.87 10.52 -31.25
CA GLN A 388 -2.55 10.24 -31.82
C GLN A 388 -2.09 8.78 -31.63
N ARG A 389 -2.98 7.89 -31.16
CA ARG A 389 -2.64 6.47 -30.90
C ARG A 389 -2.23 5.74 -32.18
N THR A 390 -1.31 4.78 -32.04
CA THR A 390 -0.93 3.87 -33.14
C THR A 390 -1.75 2.58 -33.17
N THR A 391 -2.55 2.29 -32.13
CA THR A 391 -3.43 1.13 -32.05
C THR A 391 -4.80 1.42 -32.68
N LYS A 392 -5.36 0.48 -33.46
CA LYS A 392 -6.72 0.63 -34.01
C LYS A 392 -7.74 0.83 -32.88
N GLU A 393 -7.79 -0.11 -31.96
CA GLU A 393 -8.67 -0.07 -30.79
C GLU A 393 -8.09 0.79 -29.67
N ILE A 394 -8.96 1.37 -28.83
CA ILE A 394 -8.58 2.07 -27.59
C ILE A 394 -8.60 1.04 -26.46
N TYR A 395 -7.49 0.82 -25.77
CA TYR A 395 -7.44 -0.13 -24.67
C TYR A 395 -8.32 0.30 -23.48
N ILE A 396 -8.97 -0.66 -22.82
CA ILE A 396 -10.04 -0.41 -21.84
C ILE A 396 -9.61 0.45 -20.65
N SER A 397 -8.33 0.40 -20.24
CA SER A 397 -7.77 1.29 -19.22
C SER A 397 -8.03 2.78 -19.51
N ASN A 398 -7.94 3.20 -20.78
CA ASN A 398 -8.23 4.57 -21.20
C ASN A 398 -9.74 4.88 -21.19
N TRP A 399 -10.62 3.89 -21.36
CA TRP A 399 -12.07 4.12 -21.27
C TRP A 399 -12.41 4.55 -19.84
N TYR A 400 -11.96 3.76 -18.86
CA TYR A 400 -12.10 4.03 -17.43
C TYR A 400 -11.47 5.38 -17.01
N ILE A 401 -10.20 5.62 -17.37
CA ILE A 401 -9.49 6.86 -16.99
C ILE A 401 -10.13 8.10 -17.63
N VAL A 402 -10.48 8.07 -18.92
CA VAL A 402 -11.04 9.26 -19.61
C VAL A 402 -12.50 9.50 -19.22
N ALA A 403 -13.32 8.45 -19.13
CA ALA A 403 -14.69 8.60 -18.64
C ALA A 403 -14.71 9.19 -17.22
N SER A 404 -13.75 8.80 -16.37
CA SER A 404 -13.61 9.35 -15.03
C SER A 404 -13.31 10.86 -15.00
N VAL A 405 -12.37 11.33 -15.83
CA VAL A 405 -12.09 12.77 -15.96
C VAL A 405 -13.31 13.53 -16.50
N ILE A 406 -14.05 12.96 -17.46
CA ILE A 406 -15.31 13.54 -17.98
C ILE A 406 -16.35 13.65 -16.86
N PHE A 407 -16.60 12.57 -16.13
CA PHE A 407 -17.55 12.58 -15.01
C PHE A 407 -17.15 13.58 -13.94
N ALA A 408 -15.88 13.66 -13.52
CA ALA A 408 -15.45 14.62 -12.51
C ALA A 408 -15.69 16.09 -12.93
N ILE A 409 -15.57 16.41 -14.22
CA ILE A 409 -15.94 17.72 -14.76
C ILE A 409 -17.47 17.94 -14.71
N VAL A 410 -18.27 16.96 -15.14
CA VAL A 410 -19.75 17.02 -15.10
C VAL A 410 -20.27 17.16 -13.66
N ILE A 411 -19.73 16.37 -12.74
CA ILE A 411 -20.05 16.39 -11.30
C ILE A 411 -19.74 17.78 -10.71
N SER A 412 -18.58 18.35 -11.05
CA SER A 412 -18.21 19.70 -10.62
C SER A 412 -19.16 20.77 -11.20
N PHE A 413 -19.53 20.66 -12.48
CA PHE A 413 -20.47 21.58 -13.12
C PHE A 413 -21.86 21.54 -12.46
N VAL A 414 -22.41 20.35 -12.23
CA VAL A 414 -23.73 20.14 -11.60
C VAL A 414 -23.76 20.66 -10.15
N ALA A 415 -22.65 20.52 -9.42
CA ALA A 415 -22.58 20.80 -7.98
C ALA A 415 -22.12 22.21 -7.59
N TYR A 416 -21.51 22.98 -8.49
CA TYR A 416 -21.03 24.34 -8.21
C TYR A 416 -21.76 25.46 -8.97
N ILE A 417 -22.71 25.14 -9.85
CA ILE A 417 -23.60 26.12 -10.48
C ILE A 417 -24.89 26.21 -9.64
N PRO A 418 -25.25 27.39 -9.09
CA PRO A 418 -26.31 27.53 -8.10
C PRO A 418 -27.74 27.62 -8.67
N THR A 419 -27.93 27.55 -9.99
CA THR A 419 -29.21 27.87 -10.66
C THR A 419 -30.31 26.80 -10.55
N TRP A 420 -30.11 25.76 -9.75
CA TRP A 420 -31.03 24.63 -9.60
C TRP A 420 -30.89 23.89 -8.25
N GLN A 421 -30.26 24.53 -7.26
CA GLN A 421 -29.88 23.90 -5.98
C GLN A 421 -30.76 24.39 -4.81
N ASP A 422 -32.08 24.42 -5.00
CA ASP A 422 -33.02 24.95 -4.01
C ASP A 422 -33.71 23.83 -3.21
N GLY A 423 -33.71 23.95 -1.88
CA GLY A 423 -34.42 23.05 -0.96
C GLY A 423 -34.04 21.57 -1.15
N LEU A 424 -35.02 20.71 -1.47
CA LEU A 424 -34.77 19.29 -1.74
C LEU A 424 -33.83 19.07 -2.94
N GLY A 425 -33.74 20.02 -3.87
CA GLY A 425 -32.81 20.00 -4.99
C GLY A 425 -31.35 19.99 -4.53
N GLU A 426 -31.01 20.80 -3.51
CA GLU A 426 -29.66 20.78 -2.94
C GLU A 426 -29.33 19.42 -2.33
N THR A 427 -30.22 18.84 -1.52
CA THR A 427 -29.99 17.53 -0.89
C THR A 427 -29.79 16.42 -1.93
N ILE A 428 -30.61 16.40 -2.99
CA ILE A 428 -30.47 15.43 -4.09
C ILE A 428 -29.12 15.60 -4.81
N ILE A 429 -28.72 16.85 -5.10
CA ILE A 429 -27.48 17.16 -5.81
C ILE A 429 -26.24 16.93 -4.94
N GLN A 430 -26.31 17.18 -3.64
CA GLN A 430 -25.26 16.84 -2.68
C GLN A 430 -25.04 15.32 -2.61
N GLY A 431 -26.12 14.54 -2.60
CA GLY A 431 -26.04 13.06 -2.62
C GLY A 431 -25.47 12.52 -3.93
N TYR A 432 -25.89 13.11 -5.05
CA TYR A 432 -25.31 12.85 -6.37
C TYR A 432 -23.80 13.17 -6.37
N TYR A 433 -23.41 14.40 -6.01
CA TYR A 433 -22.01 14.84 -5.98
C TYR A 433 -21.13 13.94 -5.11
N MET A 434 -21.54 13.72 -3.86
CA MET A 434 -20.82 12.90 -2.89
C MET A 434 -20.59 11.47 -3.40
N HIS A 435 -21.64 10.83 -3.91
CA HIS A 435 -21.53 9.45 -4.38
C HIS A 435 -20.77 9.37 -5.71
N GLN A 436 -21.14 10.17 -6.72
CA GLN A 436 -20.46 10.16 -8.02
C GLN A 436 -18.97 10.53 -7.90
N GLY A 437 -18.58 11.35 -6.93
CA GLY A 437 -17.18 11.60 -6.59
C GLY A 437 -16.45 10.29 -6.26
N VAL A 438 -16.94 9.52 -5.29
CA VAL A 438 -16.34 8.22 -4.91
C VAL A 438 -16.33 7.21 -6.07
N GLY A 439 -17.44 7.07 -6.80
CA GLY A 439 -17.53 6.08 -7.87
C GLY A 439 -16.93 6.46 -9.21
N MET A 440 -17.30 7.62 -9.75
CA MET A 440 -16.93 8.01 -11.11
C MET A 440 -15.62 8.78 -11.18
N TRP A 441 -15.25 9.54 -10.14
CA TRP A 441 -13.89 10.06 -10.04
C TRP A 441 -12.94 9.00 -9.46
N PHE A 442 -13.02 8.67 -8.17
CA PHE A 442 -11.99 7.82 -7.55
C PHE A 442 -12.00 6.37 -8.06
N MET A 443 -13.14 5.65 -7.97
CA MET A 443 -13.18 4.22 -8.30
C MET A 443 -12.96 3.93 -9.80
N LEU A 444 -13.69 4.61 -10.68
CA LEU A 444 -13.62 4.41 -12.12
C LEU A 444 -12.21 4.66 -12.66
N PHE A 445 -11.52 5.73 -12.21
CA PHE A 445 -10.13 5.97 -12.58
C PHE A 445 -9.22 4.84 -12.12
N MET A 446 -9.34 4.42 -10.85
CA MET A 446 -8.46 3.40 -10.29
C MET A 446 -8.69 2.00 -10.87
N LEU A 447 -9.92 1.66 -11.25
CA LEU A 447 -10.18 0.46 -12.06
C LEU A 447 -9.40 0.51 -13.38
N GLY A 448 -9.38 1.66 -14.06
CA GLY A 448 -8.55 1.87 -15.25
C GLY A 448 -7.05 1.69 -14.99
N VAL A 449 -6.54 2.22 -13.87
CA VAL A 449 -5.16 2.04 -13.41
C VAL A 449 -4.85 0.55 -13.14
N VAL A 450 -5.74 -0.19 -12.49
CA VAL A 450 -5.60 -1.63 -12.24
C VAL A 450 -5.63 -2.43 -13.54
N TYR A 451 -6.53 -2.12 -14.49
CA TYR A 451 -6.57 -2.75 -15.81
C TYR A 451 -5.25 -2.61 -16.59
N TYR A 452 -4.44 -1.60 -16.31
CA TYR A 452 -3.08 -1.51 -16.85
C TYR A 452 -2.04 -2.26 -15.99
N PHE A 453 -1.93 -1.92 -14.70
CA PHE A 453 -0.80 -2.38 -13.89
C PHE A 453 -0.89 -3.85 -13.49
N LEU A 454 -2.08 -4.39 -13.21
CA LEU A 454 -2.23 -5.77 -12.76
C LEU A 454 -1.72 -6.80 -13.79
N PRO A 455 -2.23 -6.84 -15.05
CA PRO A 455 -1.68 -7.73 -16.08
C PRO A 455 -0.20 -7.46 -16.34
N GLN A 456 0.25 -6.20 -16.24
CA GLN A 456 1.65 -5.84 -16.41
C GLN A 456 2.59 -6.36 -15.30
N GLN A 457 2.16 -6.39 -14.04
CA GLN A 457 2.97 -6.96 -12.94
C GLN A 457 2.98 -8.50 -13.01
N LEU A 458 1.86 -9.12 -13.39
CA LEU A 458 1.78 -10.57 -13.56
C LEU A 458 2.48 -11.07 -14.83
N ASN A 459 2.74 -10.18 -15.78
CA ASN A 459 3.20 -10.47 -17.15
C ASN A 459 2.28 -11.48 -17.85
N LYS A 460 0.97 -11.17 -17.83
CA LYS A 460 -0.13 -11.97 -18.39
C LYS A 460 -1.16 -11.06 -19.05
N PRO A 461 -1.97 -11.54 -20.01
CA PRO A 461 -3.17 -10.85 -20.44
C PRO A 461 -4.18 -10.75 -19.28
N ILE A 462 -5.07 -9.75 -19.34
CA ILE A 462 -6.24 -9.69 -18.46
C ILE A 462 -7.16 -10.90 -18.76
N TYR A 463 -7.78 -11.50 -17.74
CA TYR A 463 -8.51 -12.77 -17.88
C TYR A 463 -9.65 -12.73 -18.92
N SER A 464 -10.47 -11.68 -18.92
CA SER A 464 -11.57 -11.53 -19.88
C SER A 464 -11.79 -10.07 -20.28
N TYR A 465 -11.66 -9.78 -21.57
CA TYR A 465 -11.98 -8.47 -22.12
C TYR A 465 -13.47 -8.13 -21.98
N SER A 466 -14.35 -9.12 -22.24
CA SER A 466 -15.80 -8.98 -22.15
C SER A 466 -16.30 -8.68 -20.74
N LEU A 467 -15.70 -9.28 -19.69
CA LEU A 467 -16.01 -8.92 -18.30
C LEU A 467 -15.61 -7.47 -17.98
N GLY A 468 -14.55 -6.95 -18.60
CA GLY A 468 -14.16 -5.54 -18.48
C GLY A 468 -15.18 -4.62 -19.12
N ILE A 469 -15.63 -4.93 -20.35
CA ILE A 469 -16.69 -4.15 -21.04
C ILE A 469 -18.00 -4.18 -20.24
N LEU A 470 -18.41 -5.35 -19.74
CA LEU A 470 -19.60 -5.51 -18.91
C LEU A 470 -19.50 -4.64 -17.65
N ALA A 471 -18.36 -4.72 -16.93
CA ALA A 471 -18.13 -3.91 -15.75
C ALA A 471 -18.14 -2.41 -16.06
N PHE A 472 -17.54 -1.96 -17.18
CA PHE A 472 -17.51 -0.54 -17.55
C PHE A 472 -18.91 0.03 -17.79
N TRP A 473 -19.73 -0.62 -18.62
CA TRP A 473 -21.06 -0.11 -18.94
C TRP A 473 -22.06 -0.27 -17.80
N THR A 474 -21.99 -1.35 -17.02
CA THR A 474 -22.88 -1.53 -15.87
C THR A 474 -22.50 -0.62 -14.69
N GLN A 475 -21.22 -0.30 -14.51
CA GLN A 475 -20.77 0.77 -13.61
C GLN A 475 -21.40 2.11 -14.01
N ILE A 476 -21.36 2.49 -15.29
CA ILE A 476 -21.97 3.75 -15.76
C ILE A 476 -23.50 3.75 -15.56
N LEU A 477 -24.17 2.66 -15.94
CA LEU A 477 -25.63 2.53 -15.85
C LEU A 477 -26.14 2.58 -14.41
N PHE A 478 -25.54 1.80 -13.50
CA PHE A 478 -26.04 1.69 -12.13
C PHE A 478 -25.52 2.79 -11.23
N TYR A 479 -24.23 3.15 -11.28
CA TYR A 479 -23.65 4.07 -10.30
C TYR A 479 -24.24 5.49 -10.43
N THR A 480 -24.59 5.94 -11.64
CA THR A 480 -25.16 7.28 -11.88
C THR A 480 -26.46 7.58 -11.13
N VAL A 481 -27.26 6.56 -10.77
CA VAL A 481 -28.58 6.76 -10.13
C VAL A 481 -28.59 6.59 -8.61
N ILE A 482 -27.45 6.29 -7.97
CA ILE A 482 -27.41 5.86 -6.56
C ILE A 482 -27.36 7.02 -5.54
N GLY A 483 -27.08 8.25 -5.95
CA GLY A 483 -26.72 9.34 -5.03
C GLY A 483 -27.66 9.58 -3.83
N THR A 484 -28.96 9.32 -3.97
CA THR A 484 -29.96 9.48 -2.89
C THR A 484 -30.02 8.31 -1.89
N HIS A 485 -29.22 7.25 -2.05
CA HIS A 485 -29.11 6.16 -1.05
C HIS A 485 -28.46 6.63 0.28
N HIS A 486 -27.73 7.76 0.24
CA HIS A 486 -27.21 8.45 1.42
C HIS A 486 -28.30 9.17 2.24
N PHE A 487 -29.53 9.21 1.72
CA PHE A 487 -30.66 9.96 2.28
C PHE A 487 -31.94 9.12 2.29
N VAL A 488 -31.81 7.80 2.50
CA VAL A 488 -32.95 6.92 2.79
C VAL A 488 -33.61 7.37 4.10
N PHE A 489 -34.95 7.33 4.16
CA PHE A 489 -35.78 7.93 5.22
C PHE A 489 -35.72 9.46 5.38
N SER A 490 -35.02 10.19 4.50
CA SER A 490 -35.11 11.65 4.44
C SER A 490 -36.42 12.15 3.80
N SER A 491 -36.59 13.47 3.72
CA SER A 491 -37.64 14.16 2.96
C SER A 491 -37.55 14.01 1.44
N ILE A 492 -36.51 13.38 0.88
CA ILE A 492 -36.42 13.09 -0.55
C ILE A 492 -37.51 12.08 -0.96
N PRO A 493 -38.20 12.26 -2.11
CA PRO A 493 -39.29 11.39 -2.54
C PRO A 493 -38.94 9.88 -2.50
N TRP A 494 -39.86 9.09 -1.93
CA TRP A 494 -39.66 7.65 -1.67
C TRP A 494 -39.37 6.81 -2.93
N TRP A 495 -39.89 7.23 -4.09
CA TRP A 495 -39.57 6.60 -5.37
C TRP A 495 -38.09 6.78 -5.72
N LEU A 496 -37.54 7.98 -5.54
CA LEU A 496 -36.15 8.31 -5.86
C LEU A 496 -35.17 7.65 -4.89
N GLN A 497 -35.53 7.52 -3.61
CA GLN A 497 -34.81 6.64 -2.67
C GLN A 497 -34.81 5.19 -3.17
N THR A 498 -35.96 4.68 -3.64
CA THR A 498 -36.08 3.29 -4.12
C THR A 498 -35.27 3.05 -5.41
N THR A 499 -35.26 3.98 -6.36
CA THR A 499 -34.40 3.92 -7.56
C THR A 499 -32.92 3.81 -7.20
N ALA A 500 -32.45 4.58 -6.22
CA ALA A 500 -31.06 4.51 -5.76
C ALA A 500 -30.71 3.17 -5.08
N ILE A 501 -31.66 2.57 -4.33
CA ILE A 501 -31.49 1.23 -3.76
C ILE A 501 -31.42 0.17 -4.87
N VAL A 502 -32.25 0.25 -5.91
CA VAL A 502 -32.19 -0.65 -7.07
C VAL A 502 -30.87 -0.49 -7.84
N GLY A 503 -30.37 0.74 -8.01
CA GLY A 503 -29.02 0.99 -8.54
C GLY A 503 -27.93 0.36 -7.67
N SER A 504 -28.06 0.47 -6.34
CA SER A 504 -27.14 -0.13 -5.36
C SER A 504 -27.11 -1.65 -5.43
N MET A 505 -28.24 -2.30 -5.74
CA MET A 505 -28.30 -3.73 -6.05
C MET A 505 -27.67 -4.05 -7.41
N GLY A 506 -27.92 -3.24 -8.43
CA GLY A 506 -27.31 -3.39 -9.76
C GLY A 506 -25.78 -3.36 -9.73
N MET A 507 -25.19 -2.62 -8.80
CA MET A 507 -23.75 -2.55 -8.57
C MET A 507 -23.05 -3.88 -8.23
N VAL A 508 -23.80 -4.91 -7.82
CA VAL A 508 -23.25 -6.27 -7.68
C VAL A 508 -22.66 -6.76 -9.02
N ILE A 509 -23.23 -6.35 -10.16
CA ILE A 509 -22.79 -6.78 -11.50
C ILE A 509 -21.38 -6.25 -11.85
N PRO A 510 -21.09 -4.93 -11.86
CA PRO A 510 -19.74 -4.42 -12.14
C PRO A 510 -18.72 -4.78 -11.06
N VAL A 511 -19.13 -4.90 -9.79
CA VAL A 511 -18.25 -5.34 -8.70
C VAL A 511 -17.83 -6.79 -8.90
N ALA A 512 -18.78 -7.71 -9.12
CA ALA A 512 -18.48 -9.12 -9.36
C ALA A 512 -17.70 -9.33 -10.67
N ALA A 513 -18.09 -8.65 -11.76
CA ALA A 513 -17.39 -8.75 -13.05
C ALA A 513 -15.94 -8.25 -12.96
N GLY A 514 -15.71 -7.08 -12.37
CA GLY A 514 -14.37 -6.53 -12.15
C GLY A 514 -13.51 -7.41 -11.24
N THR A 515 -14.04 -7.80 -10.07
CA THR A 515 -13.35 -8.66 -9.10
C THR A 515 -12.96 -10.00 -9.73
N THR A 516 -13.89 -10.67 -10.40
CA THR A 516 -13.65 -11.94 -11.08
C THR A 516 -12.56 -11.81 -12.14
N ASN A 517 -12.59 -10.73 -12.93
CA ASN A 517 -11.59 -10.47 -13.97
C ASN A 517 -10.19 -10.27 -13.36
N PHE A 518 -10.07 -9.51 -12.27
CA PHE A 518 -8.80 -9.29 -11.59
C PHE A 518 -8.27 -10.54 -10.88
N LEU A 519 -9.11 -11.25 -10.09
CA LEU A 519 -8.70 -12.46 -9.38
C LEU A 519 -8.33 -13.61 -10.33
N LEU A 520 -9.08 -13.83 -11.41
CA LEU A 520 -8.75 -14.88 -12.38
C LEU A 520 -7.53 -14.53 -13.24
N THR A 521 -7.11 -13.26 -13.30
CA THR A 521 -5.82 -12.88 -13.92
C THR A 521 -4.63 -13.41 -13.12
N PHE A 522 -4.77 -13.67 -11.81
CA PHE A 522 -3.75 -14.36 -11.00
C PHE A 522 -3.67 -15.88 -11.25
N LYS A 523 -4.62 -16.50 -11.99
CA LYS A 523 -4.67 -17.96 -12.18
C LYS A 523 -3.35 -18.47 -12.76
N GLY A 524 -2.69 -19.41 -12.05
CA GLY A 524 -1.36 -19.91 -12.40
C GLY A 524 -0.21 -18.89 -12.22
N SER A 525 -0.35 -17.91 -11.32
CA SER A 525 0.72 -16.95 -10.97
C SER A 525 0.71 -16.50 -9.50
N TRP A 526 -0.03 -17.18 -8.61
CA TRP A 526 -0.03 -16.91 -7.17
C TRP A 526 1.37 -16.98 -6.53
N TYR A 527 2.27 -17.82 -7.06
CA TYR A 527 3.69 -17.88 -6.64
C TYR A 527 4.46 -16.55 -6.78
N LYS A 528 3.97 -15.60 -7.59
CA LYS A 528 4.60 -14.27 -7.76
C LYS A 528 4.31 -13.31 -6.60
N ILE A 529 3.37 -13.65 -5.71
CA ILE A 529 2.91 -12.72 -4.67
C ILE A 529 3.95 -12.55 -3.54
N PRO A 530 4.53 -13.62 -2.95
CA PRO A 530 5.56 -13.46 -1.91
C PRO A 530 6.79 -12.74 -2.45
N SER A 531 7.18 -13.06 -3.68
CA SER A 531 8.37 -12.54 -4.38
C SER A 531 8.20 -11.13 -5.00
N SER A 532 7.04 -10.48 -4.83
CA SER A 532 6.72 -9.15 -5.37
C SER A 532 6.48 -8.10 -4.28
N TYR A 533 6.77 -6.83 -4.60
CA TYR A 533 6.41 -5.66 -3.78
C TYR A 533 5.00 -5.15 -4.07
N THR A 534 4.51 -5.30 -5.30
CA THR A 534 3.31 -4.61 -5.81
C THR A 534 2.07 -5.49 -5.79
N LEU A 535 2.22 -6.79 -6.05
CA LEU A 535 1.10 -7.73 -6.09
C LEU A 535 0.34 -7.88 -4.76
N PRO A 536 0.98 -7.84 -3.57
CA PRO A 536 0.24 -7.84 -2.30
C PRO A 536 -0.73 -6.65 -2.17
N PHE A 537 -0.30 -5.44 -2.55
CA PHE A 537 -1.17 -4.25 -2.52
C PHE A 537 -2.32 -4.38 -3.54
N PHE A 538 -2.07 -4.91 -4.75
CA PHE A 538 -3.16 -5.18 -5.70
C PHE A 538 -4.17 -6.19 -5.15
N ILE A 539 -3.75 -7.27 -4.50
CA ILE A 539 -4.67 -8.29 -3.97
C ILE A 539 -5.53 -7.72 -2.85
N ILE A 540 -4.94 -7.01 -1.90
CA ILE A 540 -5.69 -6.36 -0.82
C ILE A 540 -6.68 -5.33 -1.40
N GLY A 541 -6.27 -4.52 -2.38
CA GLY A 541 -7.16 -3.61 -3.09
C GLY A 541 -8.32 -4.32 -3.83
N ILE A 542 -8.10 -5.50 -4.41
CA ILE A 542 -9.17 -6.30 -5.04
C ILE A 542 -10.12 -6.90 -3.99
N ILE A 543 -9.59 -7.35 -2.85
CA ILE A 543 -10.41 -7.90 -1.75
C ILE A 543 -11.29 -6.80 -1.15
N PHE A 544 -10.74 -5.61 -0.90
CA PHE A 544 -11.54 -4.46 -0.45
C PHE A 544 -12.45 -3.91 -1.55
N TYR A 545 -12.08 -4.01 -2.85
CA TYR A 545 -12.98 -3.64 -3.95
C TYR A 545 -14.25 -4.51 -3.93
N PHE A 546 -14.09 -5.81 -3.70
CA PHE A 546 -15.23 -6.72 -3.55
C PHE A 546 -16.02 -6.45 -2.26
N THR A 547 -15.36 -6.54 -1.11
CA THR A 547 -16.03 -6.47 0.20
C THR A 547 -16.60 -5.11 0.51
N GLY A 548 -15.83 -4.03 0.32
CA GLY A 548 -16.27 -2.66 0.56
C GLY A 548 -17.39 -2.21 -0.38
N SER A 549 -17.34 -2.57 -1.66
CA SER A 549 -18.42 -2.20 -2.60
C SER A 549 -19.71 -2.98 -2.31
N LEU A 550 -19.63 -4.26 -1.97
CA LEU A 550 -20.81 -5.05 -1.55
C LEU A 550 -21.36 -4.58 -0.19
N GLN A 551 -20.50 -4.11 0.73
CA GLN A 551 -20.94 -3.46 1.96
C GLN A 551 -21.71 -2.17 1.64
N GLY A 552 -21.29 -1.38 0.64
CA GLY A 552 -22.02 -0.21 0.16
C GLY A 552 -23.41 -0.57 -0.41
N THR A 553 -23.53 -1.67 -1.15
CA THR A 553 -24.83 -2.24 -1.54
C THR A 553 -25.68 -2.61 -0.31
N ALA A 554 -25.08 -3.19 0.73
CA ALA A 554 -25.79 -3.56 1.95
C ALA A 554 -26.22 -2.34 2.80
N GLU A 555 -25.42 -1.27 2.86
CA GLU A 555 -25.74 0.00 3.55
C GLU A 555 -26.89 0.78 2.90
N ALA A 556 -27.19 0.51 1.62
CA ALA A 556 -28.32 1.11 0.91
C ALA A 556 -29.69 0.53 1.32
N PHE A 557 -29.76 -0.71 1.82
CA PHE A 557 -31.06 -1.31 2.17
C PHE A 557 -31.73 -0.59 3.35
N ARG A 558 -33.04 -0.41 3.28
CA ARG A 558 -33.82 0.27 4.33
C ARG A 558 -33.66 -0.33 5.73
N SER A 559 -33.54 -1.64 5.85
CA SER A 559 -33.42 -2.34 7.14
C SER A 559 -32.07 -2.13 7.82
N THR A 560 -30.98 -2.09 7.06
CA THR A 560 -29.61 -1.85 7.55
C THR A 560 -29.34 -0.36 7.73
N ASN A 561 -29.78 0.47 6.77
CA ASN A 561 -29.65 1.92 6.82
C ASN A 561 -30.34 2.51 8.08
N LEU A 562 -31.49 1.97 8.49
CA LEU A 562 -32.19 2.33 9.73
C LEU A 562 -31.32 2.17 11.00
N ILE A 563 -30.33 1.27 10.99
CA ILE A 563 -29.44 1.00 12.12
C ILE A 563 -28.09 1.73 11.96
N TRP A 564 -27.56 1.79 10.73
CA TRP A 564 -26.20 2.28 10.46
C TRP A 564 -26.12 3.77 10.09
N HIS A 565 -27.19 4.38 9.59
CA HIS A 565 -27.17 5.80 9.22
C HIS A 565 -26.96 6.71 10.44
N PHE A 566 -26.22 7.82 10.26
CA PHE A 566 -25.69 8.70 11.32
C PHE A 566 -24.77 8.04 12.39
N THR A 567 -24.44 6.75 12.28
CA THR A 567 -23.42 6.12 13.15
C THR A 567 -22.01 6.23 12.54
N ASP A 568 -20.97 5.87 13.29
CA ASP A 568 -19.61 5.78 12.76
C ASP A 568 -19.40 4.59 11.79
N PHE A 569 -20.44 3.76 11.52
CA PHE A 569 -20.37 2.66 10.54
C PHE A 569 -20.04 3.19 9.14
N THR A 570 -20.70 4.26 8.71
CA THR A 570 -20.44 4.91 7.41
C THR A 570 -19.07 5.60 7.38
N VAL A 571 -18.53 6.02 8.54
CA VAL A 571 -17.13 6.50 8.65
C VAL A 571 -16.15 5.34 8.41
N ALA A 572 -16.42 4.17 9.01
CA ALA A 572 -15.65 2.96 8.78
C ALA A 572 -15.74 2.47 7.32
N HIS A 573 -16.93 2.53 6.71
CA HIS A 573 -17.15 2.23 5.28
C HIS A 573 -16.32 3.14 4.37
N SER A 574 -16.34 4.45 4.61
CA SER A 574 -15.58 5.43 3.82
C SER A 574 -14.07 5.16 3.92
N HIS A 575 -13.57 4.78 5.09
CA HIS A 575 -12.18 4.34 5.26
C HIS A 575 -11.91 3.01 4.54
N LEU A 576 -12.77 2.00 4.70
CA LEU A 576 -12.61 0.69 4.03
C LEU A 576 -12.55 0.84 2.50
N THR A 577 -13.32 1.75 1.92
CA THR A 577 -13.36 2.01 0.48
C THR A 577 -12.24 2.94 0.00
N MET A 578 -12.12 4.15 0.54
CA MET A 578 -11.11 5.13 0.10
C MET A 578 -9.69 4.74 0.51
N TYR A 579 -9.49 4.11 1.66
CA TYR A 579 -8.18 3.60 2.05
C TYR A 579 -7.93 2.21 1.47
N GLY A 580 -8.80 1.25 1.81
CA GLY A 580 -8.63 -0.17 1.45
C GLY A 580 -8.61 -0.42 -0.06
N ILE A 581 -9.32 0.37 -0.87
CA ILE A 581 -9.33 0.22 -2.33
C ILE A 581 -8.41 1.25 -2.99
N ILE A 582 -8.74 2.55 -2.86
CA ILE A 582 -8.08 3.62 -3.64
C ILE A 582 -6.62 3.78 -3.21
N CYS A 583 -6.32 3.86 -1.91
CA CYS A 583 -4.94 4.02 -1.45
C CYS A 583 -4.09 2.77 -1.72
N PHE A 584 -4.60 1.55 -1.50
CA PHE A 584 -3.87 0.32 -1.84
C PHE A 584 -3.56 0.21 -3.33
N PHE A 585 -4.51 0.50 -4.23
CA PHE A 585 -4.24 0.53 -5.67
C PHE A 585 -3.29 1.66 -6.08
N LEU A 586 -3.36 2.83 -5.44
CA LEU A 586 -2.40 3.92 -5.66
C LEU A 586 -0.98 3.49 -5.28
N TRP A 587 -0.77 2.92 -4.09
CA TRP A 587 0.54 2.40 -3.69
C TRP A 587 1.02 1.29 -4.61
N ALA A 588 0.14 0.36 -5.01
CA ALA A 588 0.48 -0.71 -5.94
C ALA A 588 0.96 -0.18 -7.30
N GLY A 589 0.31 0.88 -7.82
CA GLY A 589 0.72 1.60 -9.03
C GLY A 589 1.99 2.43 -8.85
N ILE A 590 2.16 3.10 -7.71
CA ILE A 590 3.33 3.95 -7.42
C ILE A 590 4.60 3.10 -7.26
N TYR A 591 4.56 2.02 -6.48
CA TYR A 591 5.68 1.05 -6.39
C TYR A 591 5.91 0.32 -7.74
N ALA A 592 4.92 0.26 -8.63
CA ALA A 592 5.09 -0.25 -10.00
C ALA A 592 5.69 0.77 -10.99
N VAL A 593 5.59 2.07 -10.71
CA VAL A 593 6.02 3.15 -11.63
C VAL A 593 7.35 3.76 -11.22
N VAL A 594 7.50 4.15 -9.95
CA VAL A 594 8.63 4.99 -9.52
C VAL A 594 9.98 4.31 -9.79
N PRO A 595 10.22 3.01 -9.45
CA PRO A 595 11.47 2.33 -9.80
C PRO A 595 11.78 2.28 -11.29
N ARG A 596 10.75 2.33 -12.15
CA ARG A 596 10.91 2.36 -13.62
C ARG A 596 11.19 3.76 -14.17
N LEU A 597 10.85 4.81 -13.41
CA LEU A 597 11.20 6.20 -13.74
C LEU A 597 12.58 6.60 -13.21
N THR A 598 13.02 6.00 -12.10
CA THR A 598 14.26 6.41 -11.40
C THR A 598 15.40 5.40 -11.49
N GLY A 599 15.11 4.14 -11.85
CA GLY A 599 16.06 3.02 -11.80
C GLY A 599 16.36 2.50 -10.40
N LYS A 600 15.61 2.94 -9.37
CA LYS A 600 15.94 2.73 -7.95
C LYS A 600 14.76 2.10 -7.19
N GLU A 601 15.04 1.02 -6.47
CA GLU A 601 14.05 0.27 -5.68
C GLU A 601 13.96 0.78 -4.23
N ALA A 602 12.80 0.59 -3.59
CA ALA A 602 12.64 0.84 -2.16
C ALA A 602 13.18 -0.34 -1.31
N PRO A 603 13.65 -0.12 -0.07
CA PRO A 603 14.13 -1.20 0.78
C PRO A 603 13.01 -2.18 1.15
N GLN A 604 13.24 -3.48 0.96
CA GLN A 604 12.19 -4.51 1.07
C GLN A 604 11.45 -4.48 2.42
N ILE A 605 12.21 -4.30 3.50
CA ILE A 605 11.70 -4.27 4.88
C ILE A 605 10.75 -3.09 5.11
N THR A 606 11.07 -1.90 4.60
CA THR A 606 10.25 -0.70 4.80
C THR A 606 9.05 -0.65 3.85
N VAL A 607 9.08 -1.37 2.72
CA VAL A 607 7.87 -1.64 1.93
C VAL A 607 6.95 -2.64 2.64
N GLY A 608 7.52 -3.68 3.27
CA GLY A 608 6.78 -4.63 4.10
C GLY A 608 6.15 -3.99 5.34
N ALA A 609 6.89 -3.12 6.02
CA ALA A 609 6.37 -2.35 7.17
C ALA A 609 5.21 -1.45 6.74
N HIS A 610 5.35 -0.69 5.65
CA HIS A 610 4.24 0.09 5.07
C HIS A 610 3.01 -0.78 4.77
N PHE A 611 3.17 -1.92 4.09
CA PHE A 611 2.06 -2.82 3.77
C PHE A 611 1.32 -3.30 5.02
N TRP A 612 2.05 -3.84 6.00
CA TRP A 612 1.43 -4.43 7.20
C TRP A 612 0.84 -3.37 8.13
N LEU A 613 1.50 -2.23 8.32
CA LEU A 613 0.95 -1.13 9.12
C LEU A 613 -0.32 -0.53 8.47
N ALA A 614 -0.35 -0.40 7.15
CA ALA A 614 -1.53 0.07 6.43
C ALA A 614 -2.70 -0.94 6.53
N LEU A 615 -2.44 -2.24 6.35
CA LEU A 615 -3.47 -3.28 6.39
C LEU A 615 -3.99 -3.53 7.80
N ILE A 616 -3.09 -3.75 8.76
CA ILE A 616 -3.45 -3.99 10.16
C ILE A 616 -4.11 -2.74 10.72
N GLY A 617 -3.53 -1.55 10.52
CA GLY A 617 -4.12 -0.28 10.95
C GLY A 617 -5.53 -0.04 10.40
N LEU A 618 -5.80 -0.38 9.14
CA LEU A 618 -7.15 -0.27 8.55
C LEU A 618 -8.15 -1.24 9.19
N LEU A 619 -7.76 -2.51 9.40
CA LEU A 619 -8.64 -3.51 10.04
C LEU A 619 -8.95 -3.09 11.49
N ILE A 620 -7.92 -2.66 12.21
CA ILE A 620 -7.99 -2.08 13.56
C ILE A 620 -8.85 -0.80 13.60
N TYR A 621 -8.82 0.03 12.57
CA TYR A 621 -9.67 1.23 12.49
C TYR A 621 -11.15 0.87 12.27
N THR A 622 -11.42 -0.12 11.42
CA THR A 622 -12.74 -0.36 10.82
C THR A 622 -13.61 -1.35 11.58
N VAL A 623 -13.05 -2.49 12.01
CA VAL A 623 -13.80 -3.57 12.67
C VAL A 623 -14.47 -3.13 14.00
N PRO A 624 -13.74 -2.55 14.98
CA PRO A 624 -14.36 -1.98 16.18
C PRO A 624 -15.42 -0.95 15.85
N LEU A 625 -15.14 -0.07 14.89
CA LEU A 625 -16.00 1.07 14.60
C LEU A 625 -17.33 0.64 13.96
N MET A 626 -17.32 -0.39 13.09
CA MET A 626 -18.53 -1.01 12.56
C MET A 626 -19.32 -1.77 13.64
N TYR A 627 -18.64 -2.54 14.50
CA TYR A 627 -19.28 -3.31 15.56
C TYR A 627 -19.95 -2.40 16.60
N GLY A 628 -19.19 -1.47 17.20
CA GLY A 628 -19.71 -0.50 18.18
C GLY A 628 -20.82 0.38 17.61
N SER A 629 -20.70 0.80 16.35
CA SER A 629 -21.75 1.55 15.66
C SER A 629 -23.04 0.77 15.45
N THR A 630 -22.96 -0.53 15.14
CA THR A 630 -24.14 -1.39 15.02
C THR A 630 -24.85 -1.52 16.37
N LEU A 631 -24.10 -1.67 17.47
CA LEU A 631 -24.66 -1.68 18.83
C LEU A 631 -25.30 -0.32 19.19
N ARG A 632 -24.64 0.80 18.87
CA ARG A 632 -25.17 2.17 19.05
C ARG A 632 -26.46 2.42 18.26
N GLY A 633 -26.53 1.95 17.02
CA GLY A 633 -27.75 2.00 16.21
C GLY A 633 -28.93 1.27 16.88
N MET A 634 -28.68 0.07 17.41
CA MET A 634 -29.70 -0.67 18.17
C MET A 634 -30.09 0.04 19.47
N MET A 635 -29.15 0.65 20.20
CA MET A 635 -29.46 1.48 21.39
C MET A 635 -30.36 2.68 21.05
N TRP A 636 -30.24 3.26 19.85
CA TRP A 636 -31.15 4.32 19.38
C TRP A 636 -32.55 3.81 19.04
N VAL A 637 -32.66 2.62 18.43
CA VAL A 637 -33.95 1.94 18.20
C VAL A 637 -34.64 1.59 19.53
N ASP A 638 -33.87 1.16 20.53
CA ASP A 638 -34.29 0.93 21.92
C ASP A 638 -34.57 2.23 22.72
N LYS A 639 -34.44 3.40 22.08
CA LYS A 639 -34.69 4.74 22.67
C LYS A 639 -33.86 5.03 23.93
N LYS A 640 -32.64 4.50 24.00
CA LYS A 640 -31.68 4.83 25.08
C LYS A 640 -31.32 6.32 25.02
N PRO A 641 -31.02 6.97 26.16
CA PRO A 641 -30.48 8.33 26.18
C PRO A 641 -29.26 8.46 25.26
N PHE A 642 -29.20 9.53 24.47
CA PHE A 642 -28.13 9.72 23.49
C PHE A 642 -26.74 9.74 24.14
N ILE A 643 -26.62 10.34 25.34
CA ILE A 643 -25.37 10.41 26.10
C ILE A 643 -24.84 9.01 26.48
N ASP A 644 -25.70 8.06 26.82
CA ASP A 644 -25.30 6.67 27.11
C ASP A 644 -24.62 6.05 25.88
N THR A 645 -25.15 6.34 24.68
CA THR A 645 -24.56 5.85 23.41
C THR A 645 -23.25 6.55 23.04
N VAL A 646 -23.02 7.77 23.52
CA VAL A 646 -21.75 8.50 23.36
C VAL A 646 -20.70 7.92 24.30
N VAL A 647 -21.03 7.71 25.58
CA VAL A 647 -20.13 7.07 26.56
C VAL A 647 -19.79 5.64 26.14
N PHE A 648 -20.77 4.89 25.63
CA PHE A 648 -20.57 3.54 25.09
C PHE A 648 -19.57 3.49 23.91
N MET A 649 -19.47 4.55 23.09
CA MET A 649 -18.57 4.58 21.93
C MET A 649 -17.10 4.86 22.27
N ALA A 650 -16.79 5.38 23.46
CA ALA A 650 -15.42 5.73 23.87
C ALA A 650 -14.35 4.65 23.61
N PRO A 651 -14.51 3.37 24.00
CA PRO A 651 -13.52 2.32 23.69
C PRO A 651 -13.37 2.03 22.20
N TYR A 652 -14.41 2.22 21.39
CA TYR A 652 -14.34 2.02 19.93
C TYR A 652 -13.63 3.18 19.24
N TRP A 653 -13.80 4.42 19.72
CA TRP A 653 -13.03 5.58 19.24
C TRP A 653 -11.55 5.53 19.64
N LEU A 654 -11.22 4.96 20.81
CA LEU A 654 -9.84 4.68 21.22
C LEU A 654 -9.14 3.71 20.26
N TRP A 655 -9.74 2.54 19.99
CA TRP A 655 -9.17 1.58 19.05
C TRP A 655 -9.11 2.13 17.62
N ARG A 656 -10.10 2.93 17.20
CA ARG A 656 -10.05 3.68 15.93
C ARG A 656 -8.83 4.61 15.84
N ALA A 657 -8.51 5.36 16.90
CA ALA A 657 -7.31 6.20 16.94
C ALA A 657 -6.01 5.37 16.87
N ILE A 658 -5.95 4.21 17.55
CA ILE A 658 -4.79 3.32 17.46
C ILE A 658 -4.62 2.74 16.04
N GLY A 659 -5.71 2.41 15.35
CA GLY A 659 -5.69 2.05 13.93
C GLY A 659 -5.20 3.20 13.05
N GLY A 660 -5.69 4.42 13.30
CA GLY A 660 -5.25 5.65 12.65
C GLY A 660 -3.75 5.91 12.81
N SER A 661 -3.21 5.78 14.02
CA SER A 661 -1.78 5.89 14.31
C SER A 661 -0.93 4.88 13.51
N LEU A 662 -1.39 3.63 13.35
CA LEU A 662 -0.71 2.63 12.52
C LEU A 662 -0.79 2.97 11.02
N MET A 663 -1.95 3.44 10.54
CA MET A 663 -2.14 3.91 9.17
C MET A 663 -1.23 5.12 8.86
N TRP A 664 -1.20 6.11 9.75
CA TRP A 664 -0.36 7.30 9.67
C TRP A 664 1.14 6.96 9.66
N LEU A 665 1.58 6.08 10.55
CA LEU A 665 2.96 5.57 10.55
C LEU A 665 3.30 4.85 9.24
N SER A 666 2.34 4.14 8.64
CA SER A 666 2.52 3.53 7.32
C SER A 666 2.82 4.57 6.23
N HIS A 667 2.20 5.75 6.28
CA HIS A 667 2.44 6.84 5.31
C HIS A 667 3.85 7.43 5.45
N ILE A 668 4.40 7.48 6.66
CA ILE A 668 5.80 7.87 6.89
C ILE A 668 6.74 6.85 6.23
N PHE A 669 6.48 5.54 6.38
CA PHE A 669 7.24 4.51 5.66
C PHE A 669 7.07 4.63 4.13
N PHE A 670 5.88 4.91 3.62
CA PHE A 670 5.66 5.15 2.19
C PHE A 670 6.46 6.35 1.66
N ALA A 671 6.41 7.49 2.35
CA ALA A 671 7.16 8.68 1.94
C ALA A 671 8.68 8.48 2.04
N TYR A 672 9.17 7.78 3.07
CA TYR A 672 10.57 7.35 3.16
C TYR A 672 10.96 6.42 1.99
N ASN A 673 10.11 5.46 1.64
CA ASN A 673 10.34 4.58 0.49
C ASN A 673 10.37 5.37 -0.83
N PHE A 674 9.44 6.31 -1.03
CA PHE A 674 9.43 7.20 -2.19
C PHE A 674 10.70 8.06 -2.26
N TYR A 675 11.10 8.68 -1.14
CA TYR A 675 12.35 9.41 -1.03
C TYR A 675 13.58 8.55 -1.36
N LYS A 676 13.61 7.27 -0.93
CA LYS A 676 14.69 6.34 -1.29
C LYS A 676 14.66 5.92 -2.76
N MET A 677 13.48 5.78 -3.37
CA MET A 677 13.37 5.56 -4.83
C MET A 677 13.77 6.79 -5.66
N LEU A 678 13.79 8.00 -5.09
CA LEU A 678 14.39 9.19 -5.73
C LEU A 678 15.90 9.28 -5.49
N THR A 679 16.33 9.22 -4.23
CA THR A 679 17.70 9.57 -3.81
C THR A 679 18.68 8.41 -3.76
N GLY A 680 18.21 7.17 -3.64
CA GLY A 680 19.06 6.00 -3.38
C GLY A 680 20.20 5.84 -4.38
N THR A 681 21.35 5.37 -3.90
CA THR A 681 22.41 4.83 -4.75
C THR A 681 21.94 3.53 -5.41
N THR A 682 22.50 3.21 -6.58
CA THR A 682 22.36 1.89 -7.20
C THR A 682 22.75 0.83 -6.18
N THR A 683 21.92 -0.20 -5.97
CA THR A 683 22.20 -1.25 -4.97
C THR A 683 23.30 -2.16 -5.50
N ILE A 684 24.54 -1.79 -5.12
CA ILE A 684 25.80 -2.30 -5.67
C ILE A 684 25.81 -3.83 -5.67
N ASN A 685 26.00 -4.41 -6.85
CA ASN A 685 26.21 -5.83 -7.06
C ASN A 685 27.58 -6.26 -6.49
N ALA A 686 27.75 -7.48 -6.00
CA ALA A 686 29.06 -7.94 -5.50
C ALA A 686 30.15 -7.85 -6.58
N SER A 687 29.79 -8.07 -7.85
CA SER A 687 30.68 -7.89 -9.01
C SER A 687 30.87 -6.42 -9.43
N GLU A 688 29.97 -5.50 -9.05
CA GLU A 688 30.22 -4.05 -9.15
C GLU A 688 31.18 -3.59 -8.04
N VAL A 689 31.10 -4.17 -6.83
CA VAL A 689 32.08 -3.93 -5.74
C VAL A 689 33.46 -4.48 -6.10
N ALA A 690 33.54 -5.67 -6.71
CA ALA A 690 34.81 -6.23 -7.17
C ALA A 690 35.48 -5.36 -8.25
N ILE A 691 34.71 -4.91 -9.25
CA ILE A 691 35.18 -3.92 -10.24
C ILE A 691 35.62 -2.62 -9.57
N GLN A 692 34.85 -2.13 -8.59
CA GLN A 692 35.22 -0.91 -7.87
C GLN A 692 36.54 -1.09 -7.10
N LYS A 693 36.74 -2.20 -6.38
CA LYS A 693 38.01 -2.52 -5.71
C LYS A 693 39.18 -2.63 -6.70
N LEU A 694 38.99 -3.24 -7.87
CA LEU A 694 40.05 -3.36 -8.88
C LEU A 694 40.45 -1.99 -9.45
N ASN A 695 39.47 -1.14 -9.77
CA ASN A 695 39.73 0.24 -10.20
C ASN A 695 40.38 1.08 -9.09
N GLU A 696 39.95 0.91 -7.83
CA GLU A 696 40.58 1.55 -6.66
C GLU A 696 42.02 1.05 -6.43
N ASN A 697 42.31 -0.23 -6.70
CA ASN A 697 43.66 -0.81 -6.62
C ASN A 697 44.58 -0.33 -7.75
N THR A 698 44.06 -0.11 -8.97
CA THR A 698 44.86 0.52 -10.05
C THR A 698 45.31 1.90 -9.57
N ALA A 699 44.36 2.74 -9.13
CA ALA A 699 44.61 4.08 -8.59
C ALA A 699 45.47 4.09 -7.30
N HIS A 700 45.55 2.99 -6.54
CA HIS A 700 46.47 2.86 -5.40
C HIS A 700 47.88 2.41 -5.79
N SER A 701 48.03 1.54 -6.79
CA SER A 701 49.35 1.23 -7.36
C SER A 701 50.01 2.49 -7.92
N GLU A 702 49.21 3.34 -8.56
CA GLU A 702 49.59 4.64 -9.10
C GLU A 702 49.82 5.73 -8.05
N ASN A 703 49.57 5.46 -6.76
CA ASN A 703 49.86 6.35 -5.64
C ASN A 703 51.04 5.88 -4.76
N SER A 704 51.69 4.77 -5.11
CA SER A 704 52.85 4.20 -4.39
C SER A 704 54.13 4.11 -5.23
N LEU A 705 54.03 4.49 -6.51
CA LEU A 705 55.10 5.07 -7.32
C LEU A 705 55.07 6.61 -7.16
#